data_AF-A0A927V9T7-F1
#
_entry.id   AF-A0A927V9T7-F1
#
_cell.length_a   1.000
_cell.length_b   1.000
_cell.length_c   1.000
_cell.angle_alpha   90.00
_cell.angle_beta   90.00
_cell.angle_gamma   90.00
#
_symmetry.space_group_name_H-M   'P 1'
#
loop_
_entity.id
_entity.type
_entity.pdbx_description
1 polymer ?
#
loop_
_entity_poly.entity_id
_entity_poly.type
_entity_poly.pdbx_seq_one_letter_code
_entity_poly.pdbx_strand_id
1 'polypeptide(L)'
;MDKMSKKIRRIIAILVTALMISQMPGIGFIISGATDGPMVSEPVGTLTYTCTAEDEGRTISMFYQSLANLIVPDDLGVTIGAVVITDSVNSGAGFTINNGGYIETANIQYGDVSMNGGTYTSITLAAGATINATGVTATSSITSSGSFNVAGSNVSNGSVTAVSIGGSGSITVGGKLELTGTGTTATLYVYTDTQIVNSTGVAFTVTNVDNSKQYNIPSGTNSTLRDLYGVEVAYASADGRLSCTGGSDQFNTPIIYGETTDAITFTAAEGYYFPEDYTVTSNGSGTFTYNRVSESVITMSYTIAESDSGEVTINLPALKKIPVDGTGTITMDDVRYKEAINPQVTSITNDTTTPKYEYKQAMAADETYTTAKPTAVGDYVVRATLPANEEYNELVLEKEFSIIKAYGTVTFSVGDVVYGGEPNPQIASDTNDKTSAIVEYKLFGAPDAAYSTTKPTAVGEYIARVTLVANESYEQVVDTVEFSIFKAQGSAEFNVENIVYGETVNPQVTSSTHDVETAVIEYKVAGMDDSAYTTQVFSEVGNYVVRVIFVANESYEQLVVTDEFSIEKAEGNGTISVDDIYYGASVSPELSSGTHEVDKAIVEYKVAGTDDSTYSSLVPTAVGKYTARVTYTENDSYNQVVATDEFNISYLPAPTVAVVLSGTSGSNGYYTTAVTISPPEGYLIADKLDGDYATSITVEATREAGYWYYKNIKTGEKTAGVWCDKIMIDSTLPTASADDGVTYYAEFVEITIEDDNLRQIFVNGEEYTDIINGKSIIKLQSNDGLEEYEIVIIDLAGNTRTIKVVVADSWMEQGVIPTGENVCLMEDYEYTLGGGTWQVEGDSTSYNGNTTFYVGSEGEYIFIQQ
;
A
#
# COMPACT_ATOMS: atom_id res chain seq x y z
N MET A 1 76.36 -9.53 156.66
CA MET A 1 76.75 -9.81 158.05
C MET A 1 77.29 -8.51 158.62
N ASP A 2 76.56 -7.85 159.51
CA ASP A 2 77.17 -7.71 160.84
C ASP A 2 76.26 -8.51 161.78
N LYS A 3 76.48 -9.82 161.67
CA LYS A 3 77.00 -10.67 162.74
C LYS A 3 75.98 -10.85 163.86
N MET A 4 75.39 -12.04 163.86
CA MET A 4 74.78 -12.73 165.00
C MET A 4 73.58 -12.06 165.68
N SER A 5 72.64 -12.76 166.28
CA SER A 5 71.98 -14.05 166.02
C SER A 5 70.84 -14.11 167.06
N LYS A 6 69.80 -14.92 166.77
CA LYS A 6 68.83 -15.50 167.72
C LYS A 6 67.71 -14.59 168.28
N LYS A 7 66.49 -15.04 167.90
CA LYS A 7 65.31 -15.34 168.74
C LYS A 7 64.18 -14.29 168.84
N ILE A 8 63.09 -14.61 168.13
CA ILE A 8 61.76 -14.97 168.69
C ILE A 8 61.01 -13.89 169.53
N ARG A 9 59.82 -13.51 168.98
CA ARG A 9 58.51 -13.21 169.62
C ARG A 9 58.13 -11.78 170.11
N ARG A 10 56.96 -11.36 169.59
CA ARG A 10 55.77 -10.67 170.19
C ARG A 10 55.74 -9.14 170.32
N ILE A 11 54.63 -8.40 170.42
CA ILE A 11 53.14 -8.39 170.15
C ILE A 11 52.76 -6.88 170.42
N ILE A 12 51.55 -6.45 170.00
CA ILE A 12 50.63 -5.45 170.63
C ILE A 12 50.63 -4.11 169.87
N ALA A 13 49.61 -3.70 169.08
CA ALA A 13 48.14 -3.60 169.21
C ALA A 13 47.65 -2.26 169.84
N ILE A 14 46.44 -1.85 169.37
CA ILE A 14 45.44 -0.96 170.01
C ILE A 14 45.62 0.55 169.73
N LEU A 15 44.61 1.41 169.57
CA LEU A 15 43.16 1.44 169.26
C LEU A 15 42.72 2.86 169.72
N VAL A 16 41.57 3.35 169.23
CA VAL A 16 40.65 4.34 169.88
C VAL A 16 41.01 5.82 169.77
N THR A 17 40.10 6.81 169.66
CA THR A 17 38.68 7.04 169.24
C THR A 17 38.42 8.53 169.58
N ALA A 18 37.35 9.10 169.01
CA ALA A 18 36.48 10.17 169.56
C ALA A 18 36.97 11.62 169.43
N LEU A 19 36.13 12.66 169.36
CA LEU A 19 34.70 12.91 169.06
C LEU A 19 34.54 14.48 169.05
N MET A 20 33.52 14.97 168.34
CA MET A 20 33.05 16.33 168.00
C MET A 20 33.09 17.53 169.02
N ILE A 21 33.08 18.79 168.50
CA ILE A 21 32.00 19.86 168.50
C ILE A 21 32.54 21.34 168.42
N SER A 22 31.98 22.14 167.47
CA SER A 22 31.59 23.60 167.36
C SER A 22 32.51 24.82 167.02
N GLN A 23 32.06 25.56 165.97
CA GLN A 23 31.86 27.02 165.68
C GLN A 23 32.96 28.14 165.68
N MET A 24 32.90 28.98 164.60
CA MET A 24 33.21 30.44 164.44
C MET A 24 34.61 30.93 163.89
N PRO A 25 34.74 32.17 163.30
CA PRO A 25 35.23 32.45 161.92
C PRO A 25 36.60 33.18 161.77
N GLY A 26 37.13 33.40 160.53
CA GLY A 26 38.36 34.24 160.33
C GLY A 26 39.14 34.15 158.99
N ILE A 27 39.75 35.28 158.60
CA ILE A 27 40.57 35.65 157.42
C ILE A 27 42.04 35.18 157.51
N GLY A 28 42.72 34.92 156.37
CA GLY A 28 44.10 35.39 156.12
C GLY A 28 45.27 34.42 155.79
N PHE A 29 46.02 34.79 154.73
CA PHE A 29 47.50 34.99 154.65
C PHE A 29 48.54 33.88 154.19
N ILE A 30 49.14 34.15 152.99
CA ILE A 30 50.56 34.24 152.50
C ILE A 30 51.67 33.15 152.73
N ILE A 31 52.48 32.81 151.68
CA ILE A 31 53.99 32.88 151.50
C ILE A 31 54.57 31.81 150.50
N SER A 32 55.76 32.08 149.92
CA SER A 32 56.35 31.80 148.58
C SER A 32 57.67 30.98 148.48
N GLY A 33 57.98 30.37 147.30
CA GLY A 33 59.32 30.12 146.65
C GLY A 33 60.22 28.95 147.15
N ALA A 34 61.24 28.37 146.47
CA ALA A 34 61.82 28.37 145.10
C ALA A 34 63.00 27.32 144.97
N THR A 35 63.30 26.87 143.74
CA THR A 35 64.58 26.43 143.08
C THR A 35 65.62 25.41 143.64
N ASP A 36 66.25 24.68 142.70
CA ASP A 36 67.25 23.60 142.84
C ASP A 36 68.74 24.06 142.73
N GLY A 37 69.65 23.45 143.52
CA GLY A 37 71.11 23.66 143.59
C GLY A 37 71.78 22.96 144.82
N PRO A 38 73.09 22.64 144.83
CA PRO A 38 73.65 21.29 145.11
C PRO A 38 74.06 20.93 146.56
N MET A 39 74.29 19.62 146.80
CA MET A 39 74.75 18.97 148.05
C MET A 39 76.06 19.55 148.65
N VAL A 40 76.02 19.95 149.94
CA VAL A 40 76.90 19.50 151.06
C VAL A 40 76.12 19.62 152.40
N SER A 41 76.26 18.59 153.26
CA SER A 41 75.97 18.43 154.70
C SER A 41 74.52 18.42 155.25
N GLU A 42 74.04 17.20 155.56
CA GLU A 42 73.38 16.72 156.81
C GLU A 42 72.21 17.50 157.48
N PRO A 43 71.33 16.78 158.23
CA PRO A 43 69.89 16.82 158.01
C PRO A 43 69.16 17.77 158.96
N VAL A 44 68.01 18.32 158.52
CA VAL A 44 66.95 18.68 159.46
C VAL A 44 65.56 18.49 158.82
N GLY A 45 64.88 17.42 159.25
CA GLY A 45 63.47 17.45 159.66
C GLY A 45 62.38 17.43 158.58
N THR A 46 61.69 16.30 158.46
CA THR A 46 60.37 16.17 157.84
C THR A 46 59.34 16.99 158.65
N LEU A 47 58.65 17.94 158.01
CA LEU A 47 57.44 18.57 158.58
C LEU A 47 56.20 18.00 157.91
N THR A 48 55.50 17.13 158.63
CA THR A 48 54.13 16.73 158.28
C THR A 48 53.18 17.81 158.78
N TYR A 49 52.52 18.55 157.88
CA TYR A 49 51.40 19.42 158.24
C TYR A 49 50.09 18.66 158.07
N THR A 50 49.46 18.30 159.19
CA THR A 50 48.07 17.89 159.22
C THR A 50 47.25 19.16 159.51
N CYS A 51 46.63 19.75 158.48
CA CYS A 51 45.66 20.83 158.70
C CYS A 51 44.25 20.23 158.82
N THR A 52 43.75 20.14 160.04
CA THR A 52 42.33 19.90 160.31
C THR A 52 41.65 21.26 160.43
N ALA A 53 40.73 21.58 159.53
CA ALA A 53 39.83 22.73 159.65
C ALA A 53 38.39 22.20 159.69
N GLU A 54 37.73 22.34 160.85
CA GLU A 54 36.28 22.17 161.01
C GLU A 54 35.59 23.47 160.58
N ASP A 55 35.23 23.61 159.30
CA ASP A 55 33.96 24.21 158.86
C ASP A 55 33.86 24.20 157.32
N GLU A 56 32.68 23.85 156.84
CA GLU A 56 32.32 23.67 155.43
C GLU A 56 32.59 24.92 154.58
N GLY A 57 33.17 24.72 153.38
CA GLY A 57 33.15 25.72 152.32
C GLY A 57 34.39 26.60 152.14
N ARG A 58 35.57 26.16 152.57
CA ARG A 58 36.83 26.89 152.27
C ARG A 58 37.73 26.13 151.29
N THR A 59 38.03 26.77 150.16
CA THR A 59 39.06 26.33 149.22
C THR A 59 40.44 26.44 149.87
N ILE A 60 41.14 25.31 149.95
CA ILE A 60 42.53 25.29 150.43
C ILE A 60 43.43 25.51 149.21
N SER A 61 44.01 26.70 149.12
CA SER A 61 45.07 26.99 148.14
C SER A 61 46.44 26.72 148.78
N MET A 62 47.08 25.62 148.39
CA MET A 62 48.43 25.27 148.87
C MET A 62 49.48 25.64 147.80
N PHE A 63 50.48 26.45 148.16
CA PHE A 63 51.62 26.76 147.29
C PHE A 63 52.88 26.07 147.85
N TYR A 64 53.13 24.82 147.45
CA TYR A 64 54.34 24.07 147.79
C TYR A 64 54.90 23.35 146.56
N GLN A 65 56.24 23.18 146.50
CA GLN A 65 56.93 22.61 145.33
C GLN A 65 56.72 21.10 145.14
N SER A 66 56.34 20.36 146.19
CA SER A 66 55.91 18.97 146.06
C SER A 66 55.05 18.54 147.26
N LEU A 67 53.94 17.85 146.99
CA LEU A 67 53.12 17.19 148.01
C LEU A 67 53.07 15.70 147.72
N ALA A 68 53.42 14.90 148.73
CA ALA A 68 53.51 13.44 148.61
C ALA A 68 52.16 12.74 148.79
N ASN A 69 51.13 13.36 149.35
CA ASN A 69 49.76 12.83 149.31
C ASN A 69 48.77 13.94 149.66
N LEU A 70 47.65 13.99 148.95
CA LEU A 70 46.55 14.93 149.22
C LEU A 70 45.27 14.13 149.47
N ILE A 71 44.87 14.07 150.73
CA ILE A 71 43.56 13.52 151.12
C ILE A 71 42.64 14.71 151.29
N VAL A 72 41.61 14.77 150.45
CA VAL A 72 40.59 15.82 150.52
C VAL A 72 39.31 15.19 151.07
N PRO A 73 38.75 15.74 152.16
CA PRO A 73 37.45 15.31 152.65
C PRO A 73 36.36 15.53 151.59
N ASP A 74 35.31 14.75 151.71
CA ASP A 74 34.08 14.82 150.92
C ASP A 74 33.58 16.28 150.82
N ASP A 75 33.03 16.63 149.66
CA ASP A 75 32.43 17.95 149.37
C ASP A 75 33.35 19.19 149.38
N LEU A 76 34.68 19.04 149.36
CA LEU A 76 35.60 20.18 149.17
C LEU A 76 36.04 20.37 147.71
N GLY A 77 35.88 21.56 147.16
CA GLY A 77 36.52 21.95 145.90
C GLY A 77 38.01 22.23 146.08
N VAL A 78 38.86 21.54 145.32
CA VAL A 78 40.30 21.76 145.30
C VAL A 78 40.74 22.29 143.94
N THR A 79 41.33 23.48 143.95
CA THR A 79 42.01 24.05 142.79
C THR A 79 43.50 23.83 142.96
N ILE A 80 44.07 22.99 142.11
CA ILE A 80 45.51 22.74 142.09
C ILE A 80 46.07 23.62 140.97
N GLY A 81 46.91 24.59 141.35
CA GLY A 81 47.67 25.40 140.40
C GLY A 81 48.75 24.58 139.69
N ALA A 82 49.81 25.22 139.20
CA ALA A 82 50.98 24.54 138.62
C ALA A 82 51.85 23.82 139.68
N VAL A 83 51.23 22.96 140.49
CA VAL A 83 51.85 22.11 141.52
C VAL A 83 51.83 20.67 141.02
N VAL A 84 52.89 19.91 141.33
CA VAL A 84 53.05 18.51 140.94
C VAL A 84 52.73 17.63 142.14
N ILE A 85 51.68 16.80 142.04
CA ILE A 85 51.34 15.77 143.04
C ILE A 85 51.84 14.42 142.50
N THR A 86 52.78 13.81 143.23
CA THR A 86 53.60 12.66 142.80
C THR A 86 53.18 11.32 143.43
N ASP A 87 51.96 11.24 143.96
CA ASP A 87 51.48 9.98 144.52
C ASP A 87 49.98 9.84 144.24
N SER A 88 49.12 10.11 145.23
CA SER A 88 47.68 9.92 145.08
C SER A 88 46.84 11.12 145.54
N VAL A 89 45.77 11.39 144.78
CA VAL A 89 44.60 12.13 145.24
C VAL A 89 43.50 11.12 145.47
N ASN A 90 43.06 10.96 146.72
CA ASN A 90 41.87 10.19 147.04
C ASN A 90 40.73 11.16 147.33
N SER A 91 39.62 11.00 146.63
CA SER A 91 38.45 11.86 146.78
C SER A 91 37.22 11.11 147.28
N GLY A 92 36.43 11.79 148.09
CA GLY A 92 35.07 11.38 148.45
C GLY A 92 34.00 11.89 147.49
N ALA A 93 32.73 11.74 147.90
CA ALA A 93 31.57 12.11 147.10
C ALA A 93 31.51 13.63 146.82
N GLY A 94 30.88 14.01 145.70
CA GLY A 94 30.58 15.41 145.36
C GLY A 94 31.78 16.28 144.94
N PHE A 95 32.90 15.64 144.62
CA PHE A 95 34.18 16.31 144.49
C PHE A 95 34.40 16.99 143.12
N THR A 96 35.00 18.18 143.11
CA THR A 96 35.45 18.84 141.87
C THR A 96 36.96 19.06 141.90
N ILE A 97 37.64 18.59 140.86
CA ILE A 97 39.06 18.82 140.63
C ILE A 97 39.20 19.81 139.48
N ASN A 98 39.65 21.03 139.77
CA ASN A 98 40.12 21.94 138.75
C ASN A 98 41.65 21.85 138.72
N ASN A 99 42.20 21.10 137.76
CA ASN A 99 43.63 20.82 137.67
C ASN A 99 44.25 21.68 136.56
N GLY A 100 45.15 22.59 136.92
CA GLY A 100 45.98 23.31 135.96
C GLY A 100 47.36 22.69 135.72
N GLY A 101 47.69 21.61 136.44
CA GLY A 101 49.01 20.99 136.49
C GLY A 101 48.97 19.49 136.19
N TYR A 102 49.77 18.74 136.96
CA TYR A 102 50.02 17.31 136.74
C TYR A 102 49.71 16.50 138.01
N ILE A 103 48.89 15.46 137.86
CA ILE A 103 48.54 14.49 138.90
C ILE A 103 48.96 13.10 138.43
N GLU A 104 49.77 12.41 139.23
CA GLU A 104 50.20 11.06 138.89
C GLU A 104 49.05 10.05 139.02
N THR A 105 48.38 9.97 140.17
CA THR A 105 47.23 9.08 140.36
C THR A 105 46.03 9.81 140.97
N ALA A 106 44.87 9.71 140.33
CA ALA A 106 43.58 10.12 140.89
C ALA A 106 42.73 8.87 141.20
N ASN A 107 42.56 8.55 142.47
CA ASN A 107 41.75 7.43 142.92
C ASN A 107 40.38 7.93 143.40
N ILE A 108 39.37 7.70 142.59
CA ILE A 108 37.98 8.07 142.86
C ILE A 108 37.27 6.84 143.44
N GLN A 109 36.93 6.92 144.73
CA GLN A 109 36.30 5.78 145.39
C GLN A 109 34.77 5.82 145.28
N TYR A 110 34.11 6.97 145.42
CA TYR A 110 32.63 7.04 145.41
C TYR A 110 32.13 8.41 144.92
N GLY A 111 30.91 8.43 144.36
CA GLY A 111 30.18 9.65 143.99
C GLY A 111 30.45 10.19 142.58
N ASP A 112 29.78 11.29 142.25
CA ASP A 112 29.99 12.03 141.01
C ASP A 112 31.14 13.02 141.18
N VAL A 113 32.19 12.87 140.37
CA VAL A 113 33.37 13.73 140.37
C VAL A 113 33.45 14.52 139.09
N SER A 114 33.54 15.84 139.20
CA SER A 114 33.81 16.71 138.06
C SER A 114 35.30 16.97 137.96
N MET A 115 35.93 16.54 136.87
CA MET A 115 37.34 16.81 136.60
C MET A 115 37.45 17.81 135.47
N ASN A 116 38.05 18.95 135.74
CA ASN A 116 38.19 20.04 134.78
C ASN A 116 39.67 20.36 134.58
N GLY A 117 40.14 20.21 133.34
CA GLY A 117 41.49 20.57 132.94
C GLY A 117 42.60 19.65 133.47
N GLY A 118 43.82 19.88 132.99
CA GLY A 118 45.06 19.33 133.56
C GLY A 118 45.42 17.93 133.05
N THR A 119 46.62 17.48 133.43
CA THR A 119 47.17 16.18 133.04
C THR A 119 47.10 15.18 134.18
N TYR A 120 46.60 13.98 133.91
CA TYR A 120 46.53 12.85 134.84
C TYR A 120 47.27 11.67 134.22
N THR A 121 48.12 11.01 135.00
CA THR A 121 48.82 9.81 134.51
C THR A 121 47.89 8.61 134.63
N SER A 122 47.35 8.38 135.82
CA SER A 122 46.35 7.35 136.06
C SER A 122 45.11 7.89 136.78
N ILE A 123 43.95 7.34 136.43
CA ILE A 123 42.67 7.60 137.09
C ILE A 123 42.04 6.24 137.40
N THR A 124 41.73 5.98 138.67
CA THR A 124 41.03 4.76 139.08
C THR A 124 39.63 5.13 139.54
N LEU A 125 38.61 4.46 139.04
CA LEU A 125 37.22 4.61 139.46
C LEU A 125 36.70 3.29 140.01
N ALA A 126 36.28 3.31 141.27
CA ALA A 126 35.55 2.19 141.84
C ALA A 126 34.09 2.14 141.32
N ALA A 127 33.45 1.00 141.55
CA ALA A 127 32.10 0.73 141.06
C ALA A 127 31.08 1.67 141.71
N GLY A 128 30.23 2.28 140.88
CA GLY A 128 29.22 3.24 141.32
C GLY A 128 29.68 4.70 141.39
N ALA A 129 30.94 4.99 141.06
CA ALA A 129 31.41 6.37 140.86
C ALA A 129 31.18 6.83 139.41
N THR A 130 30.92 8.13 139.22
CA THR A 130 30.85 8.77 137.91
C THR A 130 31.94 9.82 137.82
N ILE A 131 32.67 9.89 136.71
CA ILE A 131 33.47 11.09 136.40
C ILE A 131 32.82 11.81 135.24
N ASN A 132 32.67 13.13 135.37
CA ASN A 132 32.40 14.03 134.25
C ASN A 132 33.68 14.81 133.97
N ALA A 133 34.41 14.41 132.94
CA ALA A 133 35.69 14.99 132.56
C ALA A 133 35.51 16.01 131.43
N THR A 134 35.98 17.24 131.66
CA THR A 134 35.98 18.31 130.67
C THR A 134 37.38 18.94 130.55
N GLY A 135 37.94 18.98 129.34
CA GLY A 135 39.30 19.49 129.09
C GLY A 135 40.43 18.70 129.77
N VAL A 136 40.18 17.46 130.21
CA VAL A 136 41.16 16.61 130.90
C VAL A 136 42.09 15.92 129.90
N THR A 137 43.37 15.77 130.24
CA THR A 137 44.30 14.89 129.50
C THR A 137 44.72 13.73 130.39
N ALA A 138 44.20 12.53 130.12
CA ALA A 138 44.71 11.30 130.76
C ALA A 138 45.83 10.71 129.87
N THR A 139 46.94 10.28 130.45
CA THR A 139 48.17 9.93 129.70
C THR A 139 48.67 8.50 129.87
N SER A 140 48.21 7.74 130.88
CA SER A 140 48.70 6.37 131.09
C SER A 140 47.62 5.33 131.40
N SER A 141 46.77 5.47 132.42
CA SER A 141 45.79 4.40 132.74
C SER A 141 44.52 4.88 133.43
N ILE A 142 43.36 4.75 132.77
CA ILE A 142 42.02 4.93 133.39
C ILE A 142 41.44 3.56 133.71
N THR A 143 41.43 3.12 134.97
CA THR A 143 40.77 1.86 135.36
C THR A 143 39.38 2.16 135.89
N SER A 144 38.31 1.85 135.13
CA SER A 144 36.94 2.15 135.58
C SER A 144 36.10 0.89 135.81
N SER A 145 35.43 0.86 136.96
CA SER A 145 34.28 -0.01 137.21
C SER A 145 32.96 0.78 137.35
N GLY A 146 33.03 2.10 137.09
CA GLY A 146 31.92 3.03 136.97
C GLY A 146 31.94 3.78 135.64
N SER A 147 31.09 4.80 135.51
CA SER A 147 30.87 5.56 134.26
C SER A 147 31.86 6.73 134.14
N PHE A 148 32.56 6.83 133.00
CA PHE A 148 33.52 7.89 132.72
C PHE A 148 33.00 8.76 131.56
N ASN A 149 32.27 9.82 131.84
CA ASN A 149 31.71 10.67 130.80
C ASN A 149 32.72 11.72 130.35
N VAL A 150 32.97 11.78 129.04
CA VAL A 150 33.95 12.70 128.45
C VAL A 150 33.26 13.70 127.54
N ALA A 151 33.41 14.98 127.87
CA ALA A 151 33.04 16.10 127.00
C ALA A 151 34.30 16.87 126.60
N GLY A 152 34.63 16.91 125.30
CA GLY A 152 35.72 17.74 124.77
C GLY A 152 37.10 17.53 125.42
N SER A 153 37.43 16.30 125.83
CA SER A 153 38.70 15.96 126.52
C SER A 153 39.55 14.98 125.70
N ASN A 154 40.87 14.94 125.97
CA ASN A 154 41.80 14.04 125.30
C ASN A 154 42.14 12.84 126.20
N VAL A 155 41.92 11.61 125.72
CA VAL A 155 42.23 10.39 126.48
C VAL A 155 43.31 9.59 125.73
N SER A 156 44.49 9.47 126.33
CA SER A 156 45.60 8.62 125.85
C SER A 156 45.95 7.60 126.93
N ASN A 157 45.98 6.31 126.62
CA ASN A 157 45.99 5.27 127.66
C ASN A 157 46.75 4.00 127.23
N GLY A 158 47.79 3.67 128.00
CA GLY A 158 48.56 2.43 127.92
C GLY A 158 48.06 1.40 128.93
N SER A 159 47.21 0.50 128.44
CA SER A 159 46.59 -0.66 129.11
C SER A 159 45.50 -0.35 130.15
N VAL A 160 44.26 -0.74 129.80
CA VAL A 160 43.16 -0.91 130.76
C VAL A 160 42.37 -2.18 130.48
N THR A 161 41.89 -2.78 131.56
CA THR A 161 40.96 -3.90 131.59
C THR A 161 39.46 -3.56 131.45
N ALA A 162 39.01 -2.29 131.51
CA ALA A 162 37.66 -1.83 131.12
C ALA A 162 37.50 -0.30 131.18
N VAL A 163 36.80 0.32 130.20
CA VAL A 163 36.35 1.73 130.24
C VAL A 163 34.93 1.85 129.68
N SER A 164 34.01 2.46 130.44
CA SER A 164 32.69 2.89 129.95
C SER A 164 32.70 4.40 129.73
N ILE A 165 32.64 4.87 128.48
CA ILE A 165 32.59 6.30 128.14
C ILE A 165 31.21 6.66 127.58
N GLY A 166 30.46 7.52 128.30
CA GLY A 166 29.18 8.06 127.86
C GLY A 166 29.21 9.58 127.67
N GLY A 167 28.47 10.11 126.71
CA GLY A 167 28.29 11.55 126.53
C GLY A 167 28.63 12.07 125.14
N SER A 168 28.08 13.24 124.80
CA SER A 168 28.16 13.92 123.50
C SER A 168 29.46 14.72 123.29
N GLY A 169 30.56 14.27 123.90
CA GLY A 169 31.89 14.82 123.68
C GLY A 169 32.64 14.15 122.54
N SER A 170 33.60 14.87 121.96
CA SER A 170 34.62 14.27 121.11
C SER A 170 35.52 13.34 121.95
N ILE A 171 35.65 12.08 121.56
CA ILE A 171 36.75 11.22 121.99
C ILE A 171 37.90 11.41 121.01
N THR A 172 38.89 12.23 121.36
CA THR A 172 40.11 12.37 120.56
C THR A 172 41.15 11.37 121.06
N VAL A 173 41.28 10.25 120.36
CA VAL A 173 42.34 9.24 120.59
C VAL A 173 43.62 9.72 119.90
N GLY A 174 44.35 10.60 120.58
CA GLY A 174 45.62 11.20 120.12
C GLY A 174 46.87 10.35 120.40
N GLY A 175 46.68 9.10 120.81
CA GLY A 175 47.66 8.03 120.97
C GLY A 175 46.95 6.67 120.96
N LYS A 176 47.66 5.55 120.95
CA LYS A 176 47.06 4.20 120.80
C LYS A 176 46.01 3.91 121.89
N LEU A 177 44.74 3.69 121.53
CA LEU A 177 43.70 3.16 122.43
C LEU A 177 43.71 1.63 122.37
N GLU A 178 44.48 1.00 123.26
CA GLU A 178 44.57 -0.46 123.36
C GLU A 178 43.49 -1.02 124.30
N LEU A 179 42.54 -1.78 123.75
CA LEU A 179 41.64 -2.65 124.50
C LEU A 179 42.19 -4.08 124.44
N THR A 180 43.04 -4.46 125.41
CA THR A 180 43.57 -5.83 125.50
C THR A 180 43.02 -6.52 126.75
N GLY A 181 41.98 -7.33 126.57
CA GLY A 181 41.45 -8.21 127.60
C GLY A 181 40.62 -9.33 126.98
N THR A 182 41.10 -10.56 127.06
CA THR A 182 40.33 -11.75 126.70
C THR A 182 39.21 -11.97 127.72
N GLY A 183 38.01 -11.41 127.48
CA GLY A 183 36.80 -11.75 128.25
C GLY A 183 35.77 -10.62 128.40
N THR A 184 34.68 -10.73 127.63
CA THR A 184 33.31 -10.15 127.81
C THR A 184 33.06 -8.63 127.67
N THR A 185 32.36 -8.31 126.56
CA THR A 185 31.24 -7.34 126.36
C THR A 185 31.34 -5.89 126.86
N ALA A 186 32.06 -5.04 126.12
CA ALA A 186 31.84 -3.58 126.13
C ALA A 186 31.53 -3.09 124.70
N THR A 187 30.47 -2.30 124.53
CA THR A 187 30.01 -1.75 123.24
C THR A 187 30.28 -0.25 123.19
N LEU A 188 30.88 0.26 122.10
CA LEU A 188 31.11 1.69 121.88
C LEU A 188 29.98 2.29 121.04
N TYR A 189 29.40 3.42 121.44
CA TYR A 189 28.32 4.11 120.73
C TYR A 189 28.83 5.42 120.10
N VAL A 190 28.51 5.67 118.83
CA VAL A 190 28.92 6.88 118.06
C VAL A 190 27.79 7.36 117.14
N TYR A 191 27.72 8.65 116.80
CA TYR A 191 26.78 9.18 115.77
C TYR A 191 27.36 9.04 114.36
N THR A 192 26.52 9.09 113.32
CA THR A 192 26.91 8.88 111.91
C THR A 192 28.09 9.77 111.48
N ASP A 193 28.08 11.03 111.91
CA ASP A 193 29.09 12.01 111.53
C ASP A 193 30.20 12.18 112.60
N THR A 194 30.33 11.23 113.53
CA THR A 194 31.41 11.25 114.54
C THR A 194 32.74 10.87 113.89
N GLN A 195 33.77 11.70 114.03
CA GLN A 195 35.13 11.38 113.56
C GLN A 195 35.73 10.24 114.39
N ILE A 196 36.16 9.16 113.73
CA ILE A 196 36.77 7.99 114.39
C ILE A 196 38.21 7.83 113.91
N VAL A 197 39.17 7.78 114.86
CA VAL A 197 40.57 7.48 114.57
C VAL A 197 40.95 6.12 115.17
N ASN A 198 41.12 5.09 114.34
CA ASN A 198 41.58 3.76 114.77
C ASN A 198 43.03 3.52 114.32
N SER A 199 44.00 3.72 115.20
CA SER A 199 45.43 3.51 114.90
C SER A 199 45.99 2.18 115.45
N THR A 200 45.10 1.26 115.88
CA THR A 200 45.45 0.20 116.84
C THR A 200 45.98 -1.11 116.24
N GLY A 201 45.94 -1.27 114.91
CA GLY A 201 46.34 -2.51 114.23
C GLY A 201 45.24 -3.58 114.18
N VAL A 202 44.10 -3.36 114.85
CA VAL A 202 42.96 -4.28 114.90
C VAL A 202 41.65 -3.52 114.72
N ALA A 203 40.64 -4.19 114.16
CA ALA A 203 39.32 -3.59 113.99
C ALA A 203 38.51 -3.66 115.30
N PHE A 204 37.58 -2.73 115.49
CA PHE A 204 36.62 -2.77 116.58
C PHE A 204 35.22 -2.38 116.11
N THR A 205 34.21 -2.85 116.83
CA THR A 205 32.81 -2.57 116.50
C THR A 205 32.32 -1.33 117.26
N VAL A 206 31.68 -0.42 116.53
CA VAL A 206 30.88 0.66 117.08
C VAL A 206 29.43 0.45 116.72
N THR A 207 28.51 0.84 117.60
CA THR A 207 27.09 0.93 117.28
C THR A 207 26.77 2.38 116.94
N ASN A 208 26.22 2.60 115.75
CA ASN A 208 25.75 3.91 115.33
C ASN A 208 24.44 4.24 116.06
N VAL A 209 24.32 5.45 116.58
CA VAL A 209 23.14 5.87 117.34
C VAL A 209 21.94 6.17 116.43
N ASP A 210 22.16 6.70 115.23
CA ASP A 210 21.11 7.17 114.32
C ASP A 210 20.33 6.02 113.67
N ASN A 211 21.01 4.95 113.27
CA ASN A 211 20.40 3.78 112.63
C ASN A 211 20.50 2.49 113.44
N SER A 212 21.06 2.54 114.66
CA SER A 212 21.28 1.38 115.55
C SER A 212 22.12 0.25 114.93
N LYS A 213 22.76 0.47 113.76
CA LYS A 213 23.56 -0.54 113.08
C LYS A 213 24.97 -0.58 113.65
N GLN A 214 25.53 -1.79 113.70
CA GLN A 214 26.92 -2.00 114.08
C GLN A 214 27.83 -1.85 112.88
N TYR A 215 28.89 -1.05 113.04
CA TYR A 215 29.91 -0.82 112.04
C TYR A 215 31.25 -1.33 112.57
N ASN A 216 31.95 -2.10 111.74
CA ASN A 216 33.26 -2.64 112.08
C ASN A 216 34.37 -1.69 111.62
N ILE A 217 34.86 -0.83 112.50
CA ILE A 217 35.87 0.18 112.22
C ILE A 217 37.23 -0.50 111.97
N PRO A 218 37.75 -0.48 110.72
CA PRO A 218 39.02 -1.09 110.39
C PRO A 218 40.18 -0.42 111.10
N SER A 219 41.30 -1.14 111.21
CA SER A 219 42.56 -0.50 111.59
C SER A 219 42.98 0.52 110.53
N GLY A 220 43.51 1.66 110.97
CA GLY A 220 43.96 2.77 110.13
C GLY A 220 42.92 3.86 109.85
N THR A 221 41.67 3.73 110.31
CA THR A 221 40.59 4.70 110.03
C THR A 221 40.89 6.08 110.60
N ASN A 222 40.55 7.12 109.83
CA ASN A 222 40.47 8.53 110.25
C ASN A 222 39.33 9.22 109.48
N SER A 223 38.09 8.80 109.73
CA SER A 223 36.90 9.23 108.98
C SER A 223 35.63 9.14 109.84
N THR A 224 34.52 9.69 109.35
CA THR A 224 33.19 9.47 109.94
C THR A 224 32.58 8.14 109.47
N LEU A 225 31.45 7.70 110.04
CA LEU A 225 30.73 6.51 109.53
C LEU A 225 30.11 6.79 108.15
N ARG A 226 29.69 8.02 107.88
CA ARG A 226 29.15 8.44 106.57
C ARG A 226 30.19 8.36 105.48
N ASP A 227 31.40 8.86 105.75
CA ASP A 227 32.49 8.82 104.75
C ASP A 227 33.00 7.39 104.51
N LEU A 228 32.90 6.52 105.53
CA LEU A 228 33.44 5.17 105.47
C LEU A 228 32.45 4.14 104.90
N TYR A 229 31.15 4.33 105.11
CA TYR A 229 30.10 3.37 104.75
C TYR A 229 28.90 3.98 104.02
N GLY A 230 28.92 5.26 103.69
CA GLY A 230 27.90 5.89 102.87
C GLY A 230 27.92 5.37 101.43
N VAL A 231 26.75 5.37 100.81
CA VAL A 231 26.50 4.95 99.44
C VAL A 231 26.07 6.17 98.62
N GLU A 232 26.65 6.35 97.44
CA GLU A 232 26.24 7.40 96.50
C GLU A 232 25.12 6.87 95.60
N VAL A 233 24.09 7.70 95.33
CA VAL A 233 22.99 7.33 94.42
C VAL A 233 23.02 8.21 93.18
N ALA A 234 23.28 7.60 92.03
CA ALA A 234 23.31 8.24 90.72
C ALA A 234 22.11 7.85 89.86
N TYR A 235 21.73 8.72 88.92
CA TYR A 235 20.62 8.48 87.99
C TYR A 235 21.12 8.57 86.54
N ALA A 236 20.91 7.50 85.77
CA ALA A 236 21.36 7.39 84.39
C ALA A 236 20.19 7.53 83.42
N SER A 237 20.32 8.42 82.42
CA SER A 237 19.39 8.53 81.29
C SER A 237 20.05 8.00 80.02
N ALA A 238 19.29 7.29 79.18
CA ALA A 238 19.81 6.70 77.95
C ALA A 238 20.05 7.74 76.82
N ASP A 239 19.36 8.88 76.85
CA ASP A 239 19.27 9.78 75.71
C ASP A 239 19.53 11.27 76.03
N GLY A 240 19.79 11.63 77.29
CA GLY A 240 20.10 13.01 77.70
C GLY A 240 18.95 14.01 77.52
N ARG A 241 17.72 13.52 77.25
CA ARG A 241 16.53 14.34 76.98
C ARG A 241 15.63 14.53 78.20
N LEU A 242 16.20 14.34 79.38
CA LEU A 242 15.53 14.50 80.67
C LEU A 242 16.09 15.70 81.38
N SER A 243 15.20 16.51 81.95
CA SER A 243 15.55 17.54 82.92
C SER A 243 15.08 17.09 84.31
N CYS A 244 15.84 17.41 85.36
CA CYS A 244 15.48 17.07 86.74
C CYS A 244 15.32 18.33 87.61
N THR A 245 14.35 18.31 88.52
CA THR A 245 14.13 19.39 89.51
C THR A 245 14.00 18.80 90.92
N GLY A 246 14.83 19.27 91.86
CA GLY A 246 14.88 18.83 93.27
C GLY A 246 16.17 18.08 93.64
N GLY A 247 16.78 18.43 94.79
CA GLY A 247 17.83 17.62 95.45
C GLY A 247 19.28 17.77 94.96
N SER A 248 19.70 18.91 94.39
CA SER A 248 21.09 19.08 93.87
C SER A 248 22.19 18.79 94.89
N ASP A 249 21.90 18.98 96.18
CA ASP A 249 22.86 18.79 97.26
C ASP A 249 22.94 17.31 97.70
N GLN A 250 22.07 16.44 97.17
CA GLN A 250 21.96 15.02 97.53
C GLN A 250 22.56 14.04 96.52
N PHE A 251 22.86 14.46 95.29
CA PHE A 251 23.49 13.58 94.30
C PHE A 251 24.94 13.19 94.68
N ASN A 252 25.57 13.96 95.58
CA ASN A 252 26.98 13.79 95.96
C ASN A 252 27.17 13.65 97.48
N THR A 253 26.09 13.50 98.25
CA THR A 253 26.23 13.22 99.69
C THR A 253 26.02 11.72 99.92
N PRO A 254 27.05 10.99 100.37
CA PRO A 254 26.91 9.59 100.72
C PRO A 254 25.83 9.43 101.80
N ILE A 255 24.84 8.59 101.51
CA ILE A 255 23.75 8.27 102.43
C ILE A 255 23.97 6.89 103.03
N ILE A 256 23.66 6.74 104.31
CA ILE A 256 23.95 5.51 105.05
C ILE A 256 22.73 4.60 105.08
N TYR A 257 22.94 3.34 105.46
CA TYR A 257 21.88 2.35 105.65
C TYR A 257 20.64 2.92 106.37
N GLY A 258 19.47 2.72 105.76
CA GLY A 258 18.17 3.14 106.28
C GLY A 258 17.74 4.55 105.86
N GLU A 259 18.62 5.37 105.29
CA GLU A 259 18.27 6.67 104.74
C GLU A 259 17.59 6.54 103.37
N THR A 260 16.65 7.45 103.07
CA THR A 260 15.93 7.53 101.79
C THR A 260 16.22 8.87 101.15
N THR A 261 16.49 8.89 99.84
CA THR A 261 16.66 10.14 99.09
C THR A 261 15.34 10.91 99.05
N ASP A 262 15.41 12.23 98.95
CA ASP A 262 14.22 13.01 98.60
C ASP A 262 13.66 12.58 97.24
N ALA A 263 12.36 12.83 97.02
CA ALA A 263 11.72 12.53 95.74
C ALA A 263 12.19 13.48 94.63
N ILE A 264 12.75 12.92 93.56
CA ILE A 264 13.27 13.65 92.40
C ILE A 264 12.26 13.60 91.26
N THR A 265 12.00 14.75 90.62
CA THR A 265 11.10 14.86 89.47
C THR A 265 11.89 14.92 88.16
N PHE A 266 11.57 14.06 87.19
CA PHE A 266 12.15 14.06 85.84
C PHE A 266 11.10 14.45 84.80
N THR A 267 11.46 15.39 83.92
CA THR A 267 10.60 15.91 82.85
C THR A 267 11.22 15.63 81.48
N ALA A 268 10.44 15.04 80.58
CA ALA A 268 10.80 14.78 79.19
C ALA A 268 10.90 16.08 78.38
N ALA A 269 11.85 16.14 77.43
CA ALA A 269 11.98 17.24 76.49
C ALA A 269 10.72 17.41 75.61
N GLU A 270 10.50 18.63 75.11
CA GLU A 270 9.39 18.95 74.20
C GLU A 270 9.39 18.02 72.97
N GLY A 271 8.21 17.47 72.64
CA GLY A 271 8.04 16.49 71.57
C GLY A 271 8.32 15.03 71.97
N TYR A 272 8.61 14.77 73.25
CA TYR A 272 8.83 13.42 73.78
C TYR A 272 7.93 13.13 75.00
N TYR A 273 7.60 11.86 75.20
CA TYR A 273 6.76 11.39 76.29
C TYR A 273 7.27 10.06 76.88
N PHE A 274 6.97 9.83 78.16
CA PHE A 274 7.13 8.54 78.82
C PHE A 274 5.98 7.62 78.42
N PRO A 275 6.24 6.42 77.88
CA PRO A 275 5.18 5.47 77.58
C PRO A 275 4.47 5.02 78.87
N GLU A 276 3.21 4.56 78.77
CA GLU A 276 2.44 4.12 79.95
C GLU A 276 3.06 2.88 80.63
N ASP A 277 3.75 2.03 79.87
CA ASP A 277 4.35 0.76 80.29
C ASP A 277 5.87 0.85 80.58
N TYR A 278 6.34 1.99 81.07
CA TYR A 278 7.76 2.22 81.33
C TYR A 278 8.32 1.44 82.54
N THR A 279 9.60 1.08 82.46
CA THR A 279 10.32 0.34 83.51
C THR A 279 11.52 1.13 84.05
N VAL A 280 11.74 1.07 85.36
CA VAL A 280 12.91 1.62 86.06
C VAL A 280 13.70 0.45 86.65
N THR A 281 15.03 0.49 86.56
CA THR A 281 15.90 -0.55 87.13
C THR A 281 17.02 0.08 87.96
N SER A 282 17.55 -0.64 88.95
CA SER A 282 18.73 -0.24 89.72
C SER A 282 19.74 -1.38 89.78
N ASN A 283 21.03 -1.05 89.94
CA ASN A 283 22.07 -2.03 90.28
C ASN A 283 22.14 -2.31 91.81
N GLY A 284 21.55 -1.44 92.64
CA GLY A 284 21.45 -1.63 94.09
C GLY A 284 20.29 -2.52 94.52
N SER A 285 20.39 -3.02 95.74
CA SER A 285 19.47 -3.95 96.41
C SER A 285 18.42 -3.29 97.32
N GLY A 286 18.51 -1.99 97.50
CA GLY A 286 17.50 -1.13 98.11
C GLY A 286 16.16 -1.09 97.37
N THR A 287 15.21 -0.37 97.97
CA THR A 287 13.86 -0.20 97.42
C THR A 287 13.73 1.18 96.82
N PHE A 288 13.21 1.27 95.60
CA PHE A 288 12.83 2.53 94.98
C PHE A 288 11.32 2.61 94.74
N THR A 289 10.80 3.84 94.79
CA THR A 289 9.41 4.15 94.45
C THR A 289 9.42 5.06 93.23
N TYR A 290 8.57 4.79 92.24
CA TYR A 290 8.42 5.65 91.06
C TYR A 290 6.96 5.79 90.62
N ASN A 291 6.60 6.95 90.07
CA ASN A 291 5.23 7.26 89.63
C ASN A 291 5.22 8.17 88.39
N ARG A 292 4.33 7.90 87.43
CA ARG A 292 4.09 8.75 86.24
C ARG A 292 3.01 9.75 86.55
N VAL A 293 3.41 11.02 86.60
CA VAL A 293 2.54 12.15 86.93
C VAL A 293 1.78 12.62 85.70
N SER A 294 2.42 12.60 84.53
CA SER A 294 1.82 12.90 83.23
C SER A 294 2.60 12.20 82.11
N GLU A 295 2.18 12.39 80.86
CA GLU A 295 2.93 11.88 79.71
C GLU A 295 4.36 12.39 79.62
N SER A 296 4.68 13.54 80.24
CA SER A 296 6.00 14.15 80.19
C SER A 296 6.72 14.19 81.54
N VAL A 297 6.15 13.65 82.63
CA VAL A 297 6.70 13.80 83.98
C VAL A 297 6.63 12.51 84.80
N ILE A 298 7.75 12.12 85.41
CA ILE A 298 7.84 11.04 86.41
C ILE A 298 8.49 11.54 87.71
N THR A 299 8.24 10.86 88.82
CA THR A 299 8.86 11.13 90.15
C THR A 299 9.46 9.86 90.74
N MET A 300 10.61 9.95 91.41
CA MET A 300 11.30 8.78 91.99
C MET A 300 12.04 9.05 93.32
N SER A 301 12.18 8.04 94.18
CA SER A 301 13.07 8.05 95.37
C SER A 301 13.69 6.67 95.62
N TYR A 302 14.82 6.62 96.35
CA TYR A 302 15.56 5.39 96.66
C TYR A 302 15.91 5.29 98.15
N THR A 303 15.69 4.13 98.76
CA THR A 303 16.07 3.79 100.14
C THR A 303 17.22 2.80 100.14
N ILE A 304 18.32 3.13 100.82
CA ILE A 304 19.53 2.30 100.89
C ILE A 304 19.28 1.03 101.71
N ALA A 305 19.51 -0.14 101.10
CA ALA A 305 19.51 -1.43 101.79
C ALA A 305 20.86 -1.71 102.49
N GLU A 306 20.85 -2.73 103.35
CA GLU A 306 22.02 -3.09 104.15
C GLU A 306 23.21 -3.56 103.30
N SER A 307 22.92 -4.24 102.19
CA SER A 307 23.88 -4.80 101.24
C SER A 307 24.39 -3.80 100.22
N ASP A 308 23.81 -2.60 100.15
CA ASP A 308 24.27 -1.57 99.21
C ASP A 308 25.63 -1.03 99.67
N SER A 309 26.55 -0.91 98.72
CA SER A 309 27.89 -0.40 98.96
C SER A 309 28.44 0.24 97.69
N GLY A 310 29.30 1.26 97.84
CA GLY A 310 29.84 2.00 96.70
C GLY A 310 28.81 2.94 96.08
N GLU A 311 28.56 2.81 94.78
CA GLU A 311 27.62 3.65 94.01
C GLU A 311 26.44 2.81 93.51
N VAL A 312 25.23 3.28 93.79
CA VAL A 312 23.98 2.75 93.25
C VAL A 312 23.51 3.63 92.10
N THR A 313 23.37 3.05 90.91
CA THR A 313 22.83 3.72 89.72
C THR A 313 21.40 3.27 89.46
N ILE A 314 20.50 4.24 89.26
CA ILE A 314 19.12 4.04 88.84
C ILE A 314 18.96 4.42 87.36
N ASN A 315 18.55 3.47 86.52
CA ASN A 315 18.35 3.67 85.09
C ASN A 315 16.93 4.18 84.82
N LEU A 316 16.83 5.36 84.22
CA LEU A 316 15.60 6.02 83.82
C LEU A 316 15.03 5.40 82.53
N PRO A 317 13.69 5.41 82.33
CA PRO A 317 13.03 4.82 81.17
C PRO A 317 13.34 5.58 79.87
N ALA A 318 13.25 4.89 78.73
CA ALA A 318 13.38 5.50 77.41
C ALA A 318 12.13 6.32 77.01
N LEU A 319 12.35 7.46 76.34
CA LEU A 319 11.28 8.32 75.82
C LEU A 319 10.80 7.88 74.43
N LYS A 320 9.53 8.15 74.10
CA LYS A 320 8.95 8.06 72.74
C LYS A 320 8.70 9.46 72.16
N LYS A 321 8.82 9.62 70.84
CA LYS A 321 8.63 10.89 70.12
C LYS A 321 7.17 11.04 69.67
N ILE A 322 6.66 12.28 69.62
CA ILE A 322 5.33 12.61 69.06
C ILE A 322 5.45 12.76 67.53
N PRO A 323 4.67 12.02 66.71
CA PRO A 323 4.70 12.15 65.25
C PRO A 323 4.30 13.54 64.76
N VAL A 324 4.91 14.01 63.66
CA VAL A 324 4.64 15.32 63.03
C VAL A 324 4.11 15.17 61.60
N ASP A 325 3.66 16.23 60.96
CA ASP A 325 3.16 16.13 59.58
C ASP A 325 4.30 15.87 58.57
N GLY A 326 4.04 14.95 57.64
CA GLY A 326 4.97 14.59 56.57
C GLY A 326 4.94 15.56 55.39
N THR A 327 5.87 15.40 54.46
CA THR A 327 5.92 16.16 53.19
C THR A 327 6.06 15.23 51.99
N GLY A 328 5.42 15.57 50.88
CA GLY A 328 5.45 14.76 49.68
C GLY A 328 4.78 15.44 48.50
N THR A 329 4.90 14.84 47.32
CA THR A 329 4.28 15.31 46.09
C THR A 329 3.65 14.13 45.35
N ILE A 330 2.60 14.43 44.58
CA ILE A 330 1.96 13.52 43.65
C ILE A 330 2.06 14.12 42.25
N THR A 331 2.45 13.31 41.27
CA THR A 331 2.45 13.69 39.85
C THR A 331 1.46 12.83 39.07
N MET A 332 0.75 13.48 38.17
CA MET A 332 -0.19 12.89 37.24
C MET A 332 -0.27 13.81 36.03
N ASP A 333 -0.05 13.26 34.85
CA ASP A 333 -0.21 13.95 33.57
C ASP A 333 -1.63 13.72 33.03
N ASP A 334 -2.07 14.60 32.14
CA ASP A 334 -3.29 14.34 31.36
C ASP A 334 -3.07 13.13 30.45
N VAL A 335 -4.11 12.31 30.30
CA VAL A 335 -4.05 11.05 29.51
C VAL A 335 -5.12 11.06 28.44
N ARG A 336 -4.91 10.37 27.33
CA ARG A 336 -6.00 10.16 26.35
C ARG A 336 -6.93 9.05 26.79
N TYR A 337 -8.15 9.07 26.26
CA TYR A 337 -9.11 7.99 26.40
C TYR A 337 -8.47 6.63 26.05
N LYS A 338 -8.63 5.65 26.95
CA LYS A 338 -8.00 4.30 26.96
C LYS A 338 -6.50 4.23 27.32
N GLU A 339 -5.81 5.34 27.53
CA GLU A 339 -4.46 5.31 28.11
C GLU A 339 -4.50 4.97 29.60
N ALA A 340 -3.40 4.43 30.12
CA ALA A 340 -3.32 3.97 31.50
C ALA A 340 -3.11 5.14 32.48
N ILE A 341 -3.97 5.25 33.48
CA ILE A 341 -3.80 6.17 34.61
C ILE A 341 -2.75 5.63 35.57
N ASN A 342 -1.65 6.37 35.74
CA ASN A 342 -0.48 5.93 36.52
C ASN A 342 0.08 7.06 37.43
N PRO A 343 -0.64 7.47 38.48
CA PRO A 343 -0.16 8.50 39.41
C PRO A 343 1.11 8.04 40.12
N GLN A 344 2.05 8.95 40.34
CA GLN A 344 3.30 8.66 41.06
C GLN A 344 3.40 9.55 42.30
N VAL A 345 3.88 8.99 43.40
CA VAL A 345 4.11 9.74 44.65
C VAL A 345 5.59 9.76 45.00
N THR A 346 6.05 10.87 45.57
CA THR A 346 7.36 10.96 46.21
C THR A 346 7.23 11.56 47.59
N SER A 347 7.91 10.99 48.58
CA SER A 347 7.98 11.50 49.94
C SER A 347 9.30 11.02 50.56
N ILE A 348 9.94 11.88 51.35
CA ILE A 348 11.09 11.52 52.18
C ILE A 348 10.69 11.19 53.62
N THR A 349 9.41 11.39 53.97
CA THR A 349 8.88 11.25 55.33
C THR A 349 7.93 10.06 55.48
N ASN A 350 7.13 9.74 54.46
CA ASN A 350 6.14 8.67 54.47
C ASN A 350 6.48 7.56 53.46
N ASP A 351 5.95 6.36 53.67
CA ASP A 351 6.17 5.21 52.77
C ASP A 351 5.46 5.41 51.43
N THR A 352 6.22 5.34 50.35
CA THR A 352 5.76 5.49 48.96
C THR A 352 5.57 4.16 48.24
N THR A 353 5.82 3.02 48.88
CA THR A 353 5.73 1.69 48.27
C THR A 353 4.30 1.14 48.27
N THR A 354 3.46 1.57 49.20
CA THR A 354 2.04 1.16 49.30
C THR A 354 1.05 2.34 49.38
N PRO A 355 1.09 3.30 48.43
CA PRO A 355 0.12 4.38 48.38
C PRO A 355 -1.28 3.86 48.07
N LYS A 356 -2.30 4.39 48.75
CA LYS A 356 -3.70 4.15 48.37
C LYS A 356 -4.16 5.25 47.43
N TYR A 357 -4.57 4.89 46.20
CA TYR A 357 -5.11 5.84 45.23
C TYR A 357 -6.63 5.77 45.15
N GLU A 358 -7.25 6.94 45.17
CA GLU A 358 -8.68 7.12 44.95
C GLU A 358 -8.91 8.25 43.95
N TYR A 359 -10.01 8.20 43.21
CA TYR A 359 -10.32 9.13 42.13
C TYR A 359 -11.74 9.64 42.24
N LYS A 360 -11.95 10.89 41.84
CA LYS A 360 -13.29 11.49 41.64
C LYS A 360 -13.28 12.39 40.41
N GLN A 361 -14.47 12.72 39.91
CA GLN A 361 -14.61 13.77 38.90
C GLN A 361 -14.21 15.13 39.51
N ALA A 362 -13.58 16.00 38.72
CA ALA A 362 -13.26 17.35 39.14
C ALA A 362 -14.53 18.07 39.60
N MET A 363 -14.44 18.83 40.70
CA MET A 363 -15.56 19.53 41.34
C MET A 363 -16.64 18.64 41.99
N ALA A 364 -16.52 17.30 41.96
CA ALA A 364 -17.39 16.43 42.74
C ALA A 364 -17.05 16.47 44.24
N ALA A 365 -18.03 16.15 45.10
CA ALA A 365 -17.85 16.12 46.55
C ALA A 365 -16.86 15.02 46.99
N ASP A 366 -16.13 15.22 48.09
CA ASP A 366 -15.08 14.30 48.56
C ASP A 366 -15.60 12.91 48.95
N GLU A 367 -16.88 12.76 49.24
CA GLU A 367 -17.50 11.44 49.47
C GLU A 367 -17.56 10.56 48.21
N THR A 368 -17.31 11.14 47.03
CA THR A 368 -17.37 10.43 45.73
C THR A 368 -16.04 9.80 45.31
N TYR A 369 -14.98 9.92 46.11
CA TYR A 369 -13.72 9.25 45.84
C TYR A 369 -13.89 7.73 45.80
N THR A 370 -13.39 7.09 44.75
CA THR A 370 -13.46 5.64 44.56
C THR A 370 -12.09 5.07 44.19
N THR A 371 -11.84 3.79 44.46
CA THR A 371 -10.62 3.11 43.97
C THR A 371 -10.71 2.71 42.49
N ALA A 372 -11.88 2.85 41.86
CA ALA A 372 -12.04 2.60 40.44
C ALA A 372 -11.41 3.74 39.64
N LYS A 373 -10.50 3.40 38.74
CA LYS A 373 -9.89 4.37 37.83
C LYS A 373 -10.96 4.92 36.87
N PRO A 374 -11.06 6.24 36.69
CA PRO A 374 -11.99 6.81 35.72
C PRO A 374 -11.62 6.39 34.30
N THR A 375 -12.62 6.20 33.45
CA THR A 375 -12.43 5.75 32.06
C THR A 375 -13.06 6.68 31.03
N ALA A 376 -13.95 7.57 31.43
CA ALA A 376 -14.63 8.50 30.52
C ALA A 376 -13.81 9.78 30.35
N VAL A 377 -13.88 10.41 29.18
CA VAL A 377 -13.28 11.72 28.94
C VAL A 377 -13.85 12.75 29.92
N GLY A 378 -13.00 13.59 30.49
CA GLY A 378 -13.38 14.61 31.48
C GLY A 378 -12.24 14.96 32.43
N ASP A 379 -12.52 15.87 33.35
CA ASP A 379 -11.57 16.33 34.36
C ASP A 379 -11.76 15.55 35.67
N TYR A 380 -10.67 15.16 36.31
CA TYR A 380 -10.65 14.30 37.50
C TYR A 380 -9.62 14.78 38.53
N VAL A 381 -9.80 14.34 39.77
CA VAL A 381 -8.84 14.50 40.85
C VAL A 381 -8.40 13.12 41.32
N VAL A 382 -7.10 12.89 41.39
CA VAL A 382 -6.52 11.73 42.07
C VAL A 382 -6.06 12.14 43.47
N ARG A 383 -6.43 11.34 44.46
CA ARG A 383 -5.97 11.44 45.84
C ARG A 383 -5.09 10.24 46.15
N ALA A 384 -3.89 10.50 46.64
CA ALA A 384 -2.98 9.49 47.19
C ALA A 384 -2.87 9.66 48.70
N THR A 385 -3.13 8.58 49.43
CA THR A 385 -2.94 8.50 50.88
C THR A 385 -1.73 7.63 51.17
N LEU A 386 -0.70 8.22 51.79
CA LEU A 386 0.49 7.51 52.27
C LEU A 386 0.32 7.18 53.77
N PRO A 387 0.57 5.93 54.20
CA PRO A 387 0.35 5.53 55.57
C PRO A 387 1.23 6.31 56.56
N ALA A 388 0.74 6.47 57.79
CA ALA A 388 1.51 7.00 58.92
C ALA A 388 2.65 6.04 59.31
N ASN A 389 3.72 6.57 59.91
CA ASN A 389 4.80 5.79 60.52
C ASN A 389 5.16 6.33 61.92
N GLU A 390 6.24 5.83 62.53
CA GLU A 390 6.63 6.22 63.90
C GLU A 390 6.97 7.71 64.05
N GLU A 391 7.35 8.39 62.96
CA GLU A 391 7.77 9.79 62.99
C GLU A 391 6.77 10.74 62.34
N TYR A 392 5.93 10.26 61.41
CA TYR A 392 5.07 11.10 60.59
C TYR A 392 3.62 10.62 60.53
N ASN A 393 2.69 11.57 60.60
CA ASN A 393 1.26 11.34 60.39
C ASN A 393 0.94 10.86 58.97
N GLU A 394 -0.28 10.37 58.75
CA GLU A 394 -0.80 10.04 57.40
C GLU A 394 -0.72 11.26 56.49
N LEU A 395 -0.21 11.08 55.26
CA LEU A 395 -0.06 12.15 54.29
C LEU A 395 -1.05 11.98 53.14
N VAL A 396 -1.92 12.96 52.94
CA VAL A 396 -2.89 13.02 51.84
C VAL A 396 -2.42 14.03 50.80
N LEU A 397 -2.33 13.58 49.55
CA LEU A 397 -1.89 14.38 48.41
C LEU A 397 -2.94 14.33 47.30
N GLU A 398 -3.23 15.47 46.68
CA GLU A 398 -4.22 15.55 45.60
C GLU A 398 -3.63 16.20 44.34
N LYS A 399 -4.09 15.75 43.18
CA LYS A 399 -3.71 16.30 41.87
C LYS A 399 -4.85 16.20 40.87
N GLU A 400 -5.13 17.31 40.19
CA GLU A 400 -6.05 17.33 39.05
C GLU A 400 -5.36 16.81 37.78
N PHE A 401 -6.11 16.08 36.95
CA PHE A 401 -5.72 15.63 35.62
C PHE A 401 -6.97 15.45 34.75
N SER A 402 -6.79 15.51 33.43
CA SER A 402 -7.86 15.29 32.47
C SER A 402 -7.66 13.99 31.70
N ILE A 403 -8.75 13.24 31.48
CA ILE A 403 -8.83 12.25 30.41
C ILE A 403 -9.32 13.00 29.17
N ILE A 404 -8.42 13.30 28.23
CA ILE A 404 -8.75 13.98 26.97
C ILE A 404 -9.17 12.98 25.89
N LYS A 405 -9.82 13.45 24.82
CA LYS A 405 -10.26 12.58 23.72
C LYS A 405 -9.07 11.90 23.03
N ALA A 406 -9.26 10.65 22.61
CA ALA A 406 -8.29 9.95 21.79
C ALA A 406 -8.41 10.37 20.30
N TYR A 407 -7.37 10.11 19.51
CA TYR A 407 -7.43 10.34 18.08
C TYR A 407 -8.41 9.36 17.41
N GLY A 408 -9.31 9.89 16.59
CA GLY A 408 -10.18 9.08 15.74
C GLY A 408 -9.39 8.39 14.63
N THR A 409 -9.95 7.30 14.11
CA THR A 409 -9.43 6.56 12.96
C THR A 409 -10.50 6.44 11.90
N VAL A 410 -10.12 6.55 10.64
CA VAL A 410 -11.00 6.33 9.49
C VAL A 410 -10.21 5.62 8.40
N THR A 411 -10.86 4.72 7.69
CA THR A 411 -10.40 4.21 6.41
C THR A 411 -11.37 4.70 5.35
N PHE A 412 -10.84 5.46 4.39
CA PHE A 412 -11.63 6.09 3.34
C PHE A 412 -11.09 5.72 1.97
N SER A 413 -11.99 5.29 1.08
CA SER A 413 -11.62 5.01 -0.31
C SER A 413 -12.76 5.35 -1.25
N VAL A 414 -12.42 5.89 -2.41
CA VAL A 414 -13.31 6.13 -3.54
C VAL A 414 -12.60 5.52 -4.74
N GLY A 415 -13.27 4.62 -5.47
CA GLY A 415 -12.69 4.05 -6.69
C GLY A 415 -12.88 4.99 -7.88
N ASP A 416 -11.99 4.88 -8.86
CA ASP A 416 -12.16 5.54 -10.16
C ASP A 416 -13.44 5.05 -10.84
N VAL A 417 -14.06 5.94 -11.62
CA VAL A 417 -15.26 5.64 -12.39
C VAL A 417 -15.11 6.12 -13.83
N VAL A 418 -15.92 5.58 -14.73
CA VAL A 418 -16.05 6.10 -16.10
C VAL A 418 -17.24 7.07 -16.18
N TYR A 419 -17.24 7.95 -17.17
CA TYR A 419 -18.33 8.90 -17.41
C TYR A 419 -19.70 8.22 -17.43
N GLY A 420 -20.67 8.79 -16.70
CA GLY A 420 -21.99 8.20 -16.44
C GLY A 420 -22.06 7.31 -15.19
N GLY A 421 -20.93 6.90 -14.64
CA GLY A 421 -20.84 6.25 -13.32
C GLY A 421 -20.88 7.25 -12.17
N GLU A 422 -21.33 6.79 -11.00
CA GLU A 422 -21.33 7.61 -9.78
C GLU A 422 -20.19 7.21 -8.83
N PRO A 423 -19.44 8.18 -8.26
CA PRO A 423 -18.51 7.91 -7.19
C PRO A 423 -19.19 7.22 -6.00
N ASN A 424 -18.55 6.15 -5.50
CA ASN A 424 -19.07 5.31 -4.42
C ASN A 424 -18.10 5.28 -3.21
N PRO A 425 -18.16 6.30 -2.32
CA PRO A 425 -17.28 6.36 -1.15
C PRO A 425 -17.51 5.20 -0.19
N GLN A 426 -16.43 4.54 0.21
CA GLN A 426 -16.42 3.51 1.24
C GLN A 426 -15.76 4.06 2.50
N ILE A 427 -16.46 3.92 3.63
CA ILE A 427 -16.06 4.51 4.91
C ILE A 427 -16.12 3.44 6.00
N ALA A 428 -15.01 3.23 6.69
CA ALA A 428 -14.93 2.41 7.88
C ALA A 428 -14.28 3.18 9.04
N SER A 429 -14.81 3.01 10.24
CA SER A 429 -14.25 3.56 11.48
C SER A 429 -14.74 2.71 12.65
N ASP A 430 -13.82 2.37 13.56
CA ASP A 430 -14.12 1.69 14.82
C ASP A 430 -14.19 2.67 16.02
N THR A 431 -13.91 3.97 15.77
CA THR A 431 -13.79 5.00 16.81
C THR A 431 -14.88 6.07 16.74
N ASN A 432 -15.28 6.49 15.54
CA ASN A 432 -16.26 7.55 15.30
C ASN A 432 -17.51 6.97 14.59
N ASP A 433 -18.64 7.66 14.69
CA ASP A 433 -19.88 7.21 14.07
C ASP A 433 -19.85 7.44 12.54
N LYS A 434 -19.64 6.36 11.79
CA LYS A 434 -19.62 6.40 10.32
C LYS A 434 -20.95 6.85 9.69
N THR A 435 -22.08 6.74 10.39
CA THR A 435 -23.38 7.17 9.85
C THR A 435 -23.52 8.70 9.82
N SER A 436 -22.68 9.39 10.58
CA SER A 436 -22.57 10.86 10.61
C SER A 436 -21.56 11.43 9.62
N ALA A 437 -20.97 10.58 8.76
CA ALA A 437 -19.92 10.99 7.84
C ALA A 437 -20.43 12.00 6.81
N ILE A 438 -19.69 13.10 6.65
CA ILE A 438 -19.90 14.07 5.59
C ILE A 438 -18.84 13.80 4.52
N VAL A 439 -19.28 13.46 3.31
CA VAL A 439 -18.40 13.30 2.14
C VAL A 439 -18.61 14.47 1.20
N GLU A 440 -17.51 15.12 0.85
CA GLU A 440 -17.47 16.25 -0.07
C GLU A 440 -16.43 16.00 -1.15
N TYR A 441 -16.59 16.63 -2.30
CA TYR A 441 -15.75 16.46 -3.48
C TYR A 441 -15.31 17.82 -4.00
N LYS A 442 -14.11 17.89 -4.57
CA LYS A 442 -13.65 19.03 -5.36
C LYS A 442 -12.82 18.53 -6.55
N LEU A 443 -12.68 19.37 -7.58
CA LEU A 443 -11.73 19.12 -8.66
C LEU A 443 -10.29 19.15 -8.11
N PHE A 444 -9.42 18.29 -8.62
CA PHE A 444 -8.02 18.29 -8.28
C PHE A 444 -7.39 19.66 -8.59
N GLY A 445 -6.58 20.19 -7.66
CA GLY A 445 -6.00 21.53 -7.73
C GLY A 445 -6.96 22.70 -7.39
N ALA A 446 -8.25 22.46 -7.18
CA ALA A 446 -9.19 23.51 -6.73
C ALA A 446 -8.93 23.91 -5.25
N PRO A 447 -9.23 25.17 -4.86
CA PRO A 447 -9.11 25.61 -3.47
C PRO A 447 -10.10 24.87 -2.55
N ASP A 448 -9.81 24.80 -1.25
CA ASP A 448 -10.65 24.07 -0.29
C ASP A 448 -12.05 24.66 -0.10
N ALA A 449 -12.28 25.91 -0.49
CA ALA A 449 -13.62 26.49 -0.54
C ALA A 449 -14.53 25.86 -1.61
N ALA A 450 -13.98 25.06 -2.53
CA ALA A 450 -14.69 24.42 -3.63
C ALA A 450 -15.27 23.03 -3.27
N TYR A 451 -14.99 22.50 -2.07
CA TYR A 451 -15.61 21.26 -1.63
C TYR A 451 -17.13 21.37 -1.62
N SER A 452 -17.80 20.36 -2.16
CA SER A 452 -19.27 20.27 -2.24
C SER A 452 -19.74 18.85 -1.97
N THR A 453 -20.92 18.70 -1.38
CA THR A 453 -21.56 17.38 -1.21
C THR A 453 -22.15 16.83 -2.51
N THR A 454 -22.21 17.63 -3.57
CA THR A 454 -22.64 17.19 -4.90
C THR A 454 -21.57 16.28 -5.49
N LYS A 455 -21.97 15.04 -5.85
CA LYS A 455 -21.08 14.12 -6.55
C LYS A 455 -20.67 14.70 -7.91
N PRO A 456 -19.38 14.68 -8.28
CA PRO A 456 -18.95 15.09 -9.61
C PRO A 456 -19.43 14.08 -10.66
N THR A 457 -19.77 14.60 -11.85
CA THR A 457 -20.23 13.82 -13.00
C THR A 457 -19.43 14.06 -14.28
N ALA A 458 -18.62 15.14 -14.31
CA ALA A 458 -17.75 15.46 -15.44
C ALA A 458 -16.45 14.66 -15.38
N VAL A 459 -15.86 14.40 -16.54
CA VAL A 459 -14.53 13.77 -16.64
C VAL A 459 -13.48 14.67 -16.01
N GLY A 460 -12.56 14.09 -15.23
CA GLY A 460 -11.50 14.82 -14.57
C GLY A 460 -10.91 14.10 -13.36
N GLU A 461 -9.92 14.72 -12.75
CA GLU A 461 -9.32 14.27 -11.49
C GLU A 461 -9.98 15.02 -10.32
N TYR A 462 -10.32 14.30 -9.26
CA TYR A 462 -11.06 14.82 -8.12
C TYR A 462 -10.40 14.41 -6.81
N ILE A 463 -10.64 15.23 -5.78
CA ILE A 463 -10.31 14.89 -4.39
C ILE A 463 -11.62 14.76 -3.64
N ALA A 464 -11.86 13.59 -3.05
CA ALA A 464 -12.92 13.40 -2.07
C ALA A 464 -12.36 13.60 -0.66
N ARG A 465 -13.15 14.22 0.20
CA ARG A 465 -12.86 14.43 1.62
C ARG A 465 -13.97 13.80 2.43
N VAL A 466 -13.62 12.97 3.41
CA VAL A 466 -14.54 12.51 4.44
C VAL A 466 -14.24 13.23 5.75
N THR A 467 -15.30 13.66 6.45
CA THR A 467 -15.23 14.21 7.80
C THR A 467 -16.13 13.39 8.72
N LEU A 468 -15.55 12.79 9.76
CA LEU A 468 -16.28 12.19 10.88
C LEU A 468 -16.22 13.15 12.06
N VAL A 469 -17.37 13.57 12.57
CA VAL A 469 -17.45 14.49 13.72
C VAL A 469 -16.88 13.86 14.99
N ALA A 470 -16.38 14.70 15.90
CA ALA A 470 -15.93 14.26 17.21
C ALA A 470 -17.11 13.68 18.00
N ASN A 471 -16.87 12.63 18.79
CA ASN A 471 -17.85 12.07 19.72
C ASN A 471 -17.39 12.25 21.18
N GLU A 472 -18.01 11.57 22.14
CA GLU A 472 -17.67 11.71 23.56
C GLU A 472 -16.22 11.30 23.87
N SER A 473 -15.65 10.35 23.11
CA SER A 473 -14.36 9.71 23.41
C SER A 473 -13.24 10.03 22.42
N TYR A 474 -13.58 10.40 21.18
CA TYR A 474 -12.66 10.58 20.07
C TYR A 474 -12.81 11.95 19.40
N GLU A 475 -11.69 12.52 18.98
CA GLU A 475 -11.62 13.77 18.22
C GLU A 475 -12.23 13.63 16.81
N GLN A 476 -12.42 14.76 16.13
CA GLN A 476 -12.80 14.78 14.71
C GLN A 476 -11.68 14.16 13.88
N VAL A 477 -12.03 13.34 12.89
CA VAL A 477 -11.06 12.81 11.93
C VAL A 477 -11.49 13.18 10.51
N VAL A 478 -10.51 13.61 9.72
CA VAL A 478 -10.66 13.99 8.31
C VAL A 478 -9.65 13.18 7.52
N ASP A 479 -10.09 12.65 6.39
CA ASP A 479 -9.23 11.95 5.44
C ASP A 479 -9.61 12.34 4.01
N THR A 480 -8.66 12.22 3.08
CA THR A 480 -8.84 12.61 1.68
C THR A 480 -8.28 11.56 0.75
N VAL A 481 -9.00 11.31 -0.35
CA VAL A 481 -8.56 10.37 -1.39
C VAL A 481 -8.74 11.01 -2.77
N GLU A 482 -7.78 10.77 -3.65
CA GLU A 482 -7.84 11.15 -5.06
C GLU A 482 -8.53 10.05 -5.86
N PHE A 483 -9.36 10.44 -6.83
CA PHE A 483 -9.97 9.52 -7.79
C PHE A 483 -10.23 10.25 -9.11
N SER A 484 -10.36 9.49 -10.18
CA SER A 484 -10.61 10.01 -11.52
C SER A 484 -11.98 9.58 -12.06
N ILE A 485 -12.61 10.47 -12.82
CA ILE A 485 -13.70 10.16 -13.73
C ILE A 485 -13.09 10.11 -15.13
N PHE A 486 -12.92 8.91 -15.68
CA PHE A 486 -12.39 8.69 -17.02
C PHE A 486 -13.47 8.88 -18.10
N LYS A 487 -13.06 9.15 -19.34
CA LYS A 487 -13.99 9.17 -20.48
C LYS A 487 -14.60 7.79 -20.71
N ALA A 488 -15.86 7.74 -21.12
CA ALA A 488 -16.52 6.51 -21.52
C ALA A 488 -16.21 6.16 -23.00
N GLN A 489 -16.46 4.91 -23.39
CA GLN A 489 -16.43 4.54 -24.80
C GLN A 489 -17.68 5.07 -25.52
N GLY A 490 -17.50 5.71 -26.67
CA GLY A 490 -18.61 6.17 -27.50
C GLY A 490 -19.31 5.03 -28.23
N SER A 491 -20.48 5.33 -28.78
CA SER A 491 -21.24 4.43 -29.66
C SER A 491 -21.74 5.18 -30.90
N ALA A 492 -21.67 4.53 -32.05
CA ALA A 492 -22.24 4.99 -33.31
C ALA A 492 -22.79 3.80 -34.09
N GLU A 493 -23.87 4.03 -34.85
CA GLU A 493 -24.36 3.11 -35.87
C GLU A 493 -23.87 3.60 -37.23
N PHE A 494 -23.26 2.72 -38.01
CA PHE A 494 -22.65 3.06 -39.28
C PHE A 494 -22.98 1.99 -40.32
N ASN A 495 -23.43 2.43 -41.49
CA ASN A 495 -23.69 1.56 -42.63
C ASN A 495 -23.34 2.26 -43.94
N VAL A 496 -22.79 1.51 -44.89
CA VAL A 496 -22.71 1.89 -46.30
C VAL A 496 -23.29 0.75 -47.15
N GLU A 497 -24.05 1.11 -48.18
CA GLU A 497 -24.64 0.12 -49.10
C GLU A 497 -23.67 -0.20 -50.26
N ASN A 498 -23.75 -1.43 -50.78
CA ASN A 498 -23.15 -1.77 -52.07
C ASN A 498 -23.89 -1.01 -53.18
N ILE A 499 -23.14 -0.57 -54.19
CA ILE A 499 -23.68 0.21 -55.32
C ILE A 499 -23.19 -0.36 -56.65
N VAL A 500 -23.82 0.05 -57.74
CA VAL A 500 -23.32 -0.23 -59.10
C VAL A 500 -22.54 0.96 -59.67
N TYR A 501 -21.68 0.71 -60.65
CA TYR A 501 -20.86 1.73 -61.29
C TYR A 501 -21.69 2.91 -61.81
N GLY A 502 -21.33 4.13 -61.40
CA GLY A 502 -22.02 5.38 -61.73
C GLY A 502 -22.96 5.90 -60.63
N GLU A 503 -23.28 5.11 -59.62
CA GLU A 503 -23.99 5.56 -58.42
C GLU A 503 -23.06 6.30 -57.44
N THR A 504 -23.64 6.98 -56.44
CA THR A 504 -22.89 7.76 -55.44
C THR A 504 -22.84 7.01 -54.11
N VAL A 505 -21.64 6.83 -53.57
CA VAL A 505 -21.43 6.29 -52.23
C VAL A 505 -22.02 7.24 -51.19
N ASN A 506 -22.93 6.75 -50.34
CA ASN A 506 -23.65 7.56 -49.35
C ASN A 506 -23.61 6.91 -47.96
N PRO A 507 -22.50 7.03 -47.21
CA PRO A 507 -22.38 6.43 -45.89
C PRO A 507 -23.36 7.05 -44.90
N GLN A 508 -24.11 6.21 -44.19
CA GLN A 508 -25.08 6.62 -43.16
C GLN A 508 -24.49 6.40 -41.78
N VAL A 509 -24.38 7.47 -40.99
CA VAL A 509 -23.84 7.41 -39.63
C VAL A 509 -24.73 8.14 -38.64
N THR A 510 -24.99 7.53 -37.49
CA THR A 510 -25.66 8.18 -36.36
C THR A 510 -24.88 7.93 -35.06
N SER A 511 -24.85 8.92 -34.17
CA SER A 511 -24.20 8.81 -32.86
C SER A 511 -24.95 9.65 -31.84
N SER A 512 -25.17 9.08 -30.66
CA SER A 512 -25.69 9.80 -29.48
C SER A 512 -24.58 10.31 -28.56
N THR A 513 -23.33 9.93 -28.83
CA THR A 513 -22.16 10.20 -27.97
C THR A 513 -21.19 11.19 -28.60
N HIS A 514 -21.26 11.39 -29.91
CA HIS A 514 -20.38 12.24 -30.70
C HIS A 514 -21.17 13.02 -31.76
N ASP A 515 -20.65 14.18 -32.17
CA ASP A 515 -21.22 14.98 -33.25
C ASP A 515 -20.86 14.39 -34.62
N VAL A 516 -21.89 13.94 -35.34
CA VAL A 516 -21.76 13.35 -36.68
C VAL A 516 -21.33 14.36 -37.73
N GLU A 517 -21.60 15.65 -37.58
CA GLU A 517 -21.23 16.67 -38.56
C GLU A 517 -19.71 16.91 -38.59
N THR A 518 -19.03 16.61 -37.49
CA THR A 518 -17.58 16.79 -37.34
C THR A 518 -16.77 15.52 -37.60
N ALA A 519 -17.45 14.40 -37.86
CA ALA A 519 -16.80 13.12 -38.08
C ALA A 519 -16.05 13.12 -39.43
N VAL A 520 -14.85 12.53 -39.46
CA VAL A 520 -14.06 12.39 -40.68
C VAL A 520 -14.34 11.03 -41.29
N ILE A 521 -14.81 11.01 -42.53
CA ILE A 521 -15.05 9.78 -43.29
C ILE A 521 -13.88 9.57 -44.25
N GLU A 522 -13.27 8.38 -44.18
CA GLU A 522 -12.15 7.99 -45.03
C GLU A 522 -12.40 6.61 -45.64
N TYR A 523 -11.84 6.40 -46.81
CA TYR A 523 -12.02 5.21 -47.63
C TYR A 523 -10.65 4.61 -47.97
N LYS A 524 -10.59 3.29 -48.14
CA LYS A 524 -9.46 2.60 -48.77
C LYS A 524 -9.95 1.44 -49.63
N VAL A 525 -9.09 0.97 -50.53
CA VAL A 525 -9.29 -0.32 -51.20
C VAL A 525 -9.20 -1.45 -50.17
N ALA A 526 -10.10 -2.43 -50.26
CA ALA A 526 -10.12 -3.57 -49.35
C ALA A 526 -8.81 -4.37 -49.39
N GLY A 527 -8.35 -4.79 -48.21
CA GLY A 527 -7.08 -5.51 -48.04
C GLY A 527 -5.82 -4.64 -48.01
N MET A 528 -5.91 -3.33 -48.23
CA MET A 528 -4.78 -2.41 -48.08
C MET A 528 -4.52 -2.06 -46.60
N ASP A 529 -3.28 -1.68 -46.29
CA ASP A 529 -2.90 -1.15 -44.98
C ASP A 529 -3.64 0.15 -44.62
N ASP A 530 -3.73 0.45 -43.33
CA ASP A 530 -4.43 1.65 -42.83
C ASP A 530 -3.78 2.98 -43.23
N SER A 531 -2.55 2.97 -43.74
CA SER A 531 -1.93 4.14 -44.35
C SER A 531 -2.55 4.53 -45.70
N ALA A 532 -3.38 3.67 -46.29
CA ALA A 532 -4.02 3.89 -47.58
C ALA A 532 -5.37 4.63 -47.48
N TYR A 533 -5.87 4.87 -46.27
CA TYR A 533 -7.10 5.64 -46.08
C TYR A 533 -6.97 7.06 -46.64
N THR A 534 -7.99 7.51 -47.35
CA THR A 534 -8.10 8.83 -47.98
C THR A 534 -9.52 9.37 -47.83
N THR A 535 -9.68 10.69 -47.83
CA THR A 535 -11.01 11.33 -47.86
C THR A 535 -11.64 11.32 -49.26
N GLN A 536 -10.91 10.88 -50.28
CA GLN A 536 -11.43 10.75 -51.63
C GLN A 536 -12.37 9.54 -51.74
N VAL A 537 -13.61 9.80 -52.18
CA VAL A 537 -14.58 8.75 -52.49
C VAL A 537 -14.15 8.03 -53.78
N PHE A 538 -14.19 6.70 -53.76
CA PHE A 538 -13.90 5.88 -54.93
C PHE A 538 -15.13 5.80 -55.86
N SER A 539 -14.88 5.77 -57.17
CA SER A 539 -15.90 5.64 -58.22
C SER A 539 -15.70 4.42 -59.12
N GLU A 540 -14.56 3.73 -58.99
CA GLU A 540 -14.21 2.58 -59.82
C GLU A 540 -14.77 1.28 -59.25
N VAL A 541 -15.01 0.29 -60.10
CA VAL A 541 -15.47 -1.04 -59.66
C VAL A 541 -14.42 -1.69 -58.75
N GLY A 542 -14.85 -2.23 -57.62
CA GLY A 542 -13.96 -2.80 -56.63
C GLY A 542 -14.59 -2.99 -55.25
N ASN A 543 -13.79 -3.51 -54.31
CA ASN A 543 -14.16 -3.66 -52.91
C ASN A 543 -13.42 -2.61 -52.07
N TYR A 544 -14.14 -1.97 -51.17
CA TYR A 544 -13.65 -0.84 -50.39
C TYR A 544 -14.01 -0.98 -48.93
N VAL A 545 -13.17 -0.40 -48.07
CA VAL A 545 -13.43 -0.26 -46.64
C VAL A 545 -13.57 1.23 -46.37
N VAL A 546 -14.65 1.60 -45.69
CA VAL A 546 -14.88 2.96 -45.21
C VAL A 546 -14.78 2.97 -43.69
N ARG A 547 -14.21 4.04 -43.15
CA ARG A 547 -14.19 4.30 -41.71
C ARG A 547 -14.71 5.69 -41.42
N VAL A 548 -15.35 5.82 -40.26
CA VAL A 548 -15.76 7.10 -39.69
C VAL A 548 -14.99 7.30 -38.40
N ILE A 549 -14.29 8.42 -38.31
CA ILE A 549 -13.46 8.79 -37.16
C ILE A 549 -14.14 9.94 -36.42
N PHE A 550 -14.53 9.68 -35.18
CA PHE A 550 -14.96 10.69 -34.24
C PHE A 550 -13.81 11.04 -33.30
N VAL A 551 -13.46 12.32 -33.24
CA VAL A 551 -12.46 12.81 -32.29
C VAL A 551 -13.01 12.71 -30.86
N ALA A 552 -12.13 12.44 -29.89
CA ALA A 552 -12.51 12.41 -28.47
C ALA A 552 -13.11 13.76 -28.04
N ASN A 553 -14.21 13.73 -27.28
CA ASN A 553 -14.85 14.92 -26.72
C ASN A 553 -14.65 15.01 -25.20
N GLU A 554 -15.39 15.89 -24.50
CA GLU A 554 -15.24 16.06 -23.05
C GLU A 554 -15.58 14.80 -22.24
N SER A 555 -16.45 13.93 -22.77
CA SER A 555 -17.04 12.79 -22.05
C SER A 555 -16.66 11.42 -22.60
N TYR A 556 -16.36 11.34 -23.90
CA TYR A 556 -16.12 10.09 -24.60
C TYR A 556 -14.76 10.06 -25.31
N GLU A 557 -14.13 8.88 -25.32
CA GLU A 557 -12.89 8.62 -26.06
C GLU A 557 -13.11 8.65 -27.58
N GLN A 558 -12.01 8.75 -28.33
CA GLN A 558 -12.04 8.66 -29.80
C GLN A 558 -12.73 7.34 -30.23
N LEU A 559 -13.66 7.45 -31.17
CA LEU A 559 -14.39 6.31 -31.73
C LEU A 559 -14.06 6.18 -33.22
N VAL A 560 -13.70 4.97 -33.65
CA VAL A 560 -13.56 4.63 -35.07
C VAL A 560 -14.49 3.46 -35.35
N VAL A 561 -15.38 3.64 -36.32
CA VAL A 561 -16.26 2.58 -36.83
C VAL A 561 -15.94 2.35 -38.29
N THR A 562 -16.02 1.10 -38.73
CA THR A 562 -15.66 0.67 -40.08
C THR A 562 -16.78 -0.16 -40.66
N ASP A 563 -16.97 -0.06 -41.97
CA ASP A 563 -17.87 -0.90 -42.75
C ASP A 563 -17.26 -1.12 -44.15
N GLU A 564 -17.75 -2.14 -44.85
CA GLU A 564 -17.25 -2.52 -46.18
C GLU A 564 -18.36 -2.38 -47.23
N PHE A 565 -17.98 -1.97 -48.44
CA PHE A 565 -18.90 -1.93 -49.57
C PHE A 565 -18.18 -2.29 -50.87
N SER A 566 -18.96 -2.72 -51.87
CA SER A 566 -18.50 -2.95 -53.22
C SER A 566 -19.17 -1.99 -54.21
N ILE A 567 -18.39 -1.57 -55.21
CA ILE A 567 -18.91 -0.96 -56.44
C ILE A 567 -18.88 -2.07 -57.50
N GLU A 568 -20.05 -2.55 -57.89
CA GLU A 568 -20.23 -3.59 -58.88
C GLU A 568 -20.32 -3.03 -60.31
N LYS A 569 -20.10 -3.87 -61.33
CA LYS A 569 -20.25 -3.45 -62.73
C LYS A 569 -21.70 -3.12 -63.04
N ALA A 570 -21.91 -2.05 -63.79
CA ALA A 570 -23.23 -1.68 -64.27
C ALA A 570 -23.61 -2.50 -65.53
N GLU A 571 -24.90 -2.55 -65.81
CA GLU A 571 -25.38 -3.12 -67.07
C GLU A 571 -24.92 -2.28 -68.26
N GLY A 572 -24.31 -2.93 -69.23
CA GLY A 572 -23.91 -2.30 -70.49
C GLY A 572 -25.08 -2.05 -71.42
N ASN A 573 -24.84 -1.27 -72.48
CA ASN A 573 -25.72 -1.16 -73.64
C ASN A 573 -24.95 -1.41 -74.94
N GLY A 574 -25.64 -1.89 -75.96
CA GLY A 574 -25.05 -2.19 -77.25
C GLY A 574 -26.12 -2.64 -78.25
N THR A 575 -25.97 -2.25 -79.52
CA THR A 575 -26.89 -2.61 -80.60
C THR A 575 -26.11 -2.94 -81.86
N ILE A 576 -26.63 -3.89 -82.64
CA ILE A 576 -26.23 -4.16 -84.02
C ILE A 576 -27.43 -3.89 -84.93
N SER A 577 -27.19 -3.31 -86.09
CA SER A 577 -28.16 -3.20 -87.17
C SER A 577 -27.53 -3.66 -88.48
N VAL A 578 -28.26 -4.47 -89.26
CA VAL A 578 -27.79 -4.95 -90.57
C VAL A 578 -28.91 -4.79 -91.60
N ASP A 579 -28.66 -4.05 -92.66
CA ASP A 579 -29.63 -3.88 -93.74
C ASP A 579 -29.82 -5.18 -94.54
N ASP A 580 -31.03 -5.39 -95.07
CA ASP A 580 -31.28 -6.35 -96.14
C ASP A 580 -30.50 -5.94 -97.39
N ILE A 581 -29.80 -6.89 -98.01
CA ILE A 581 -28.95 -6.64 -99.19
C ILE A 581 -29.28 -7.58 -100.36
N TYR A 582 -28.81 -7.20 -101.55
CA TYR A 582 -28.88 -8.07 -102.72
C TYR A 582 -27.61 -8.90 -102.92
N TYR A 583 -27.74 -10.07 -103.55
CA TYR A 583 -26.66 -11.00 -103.82
C TYR A 583 -25.54 -10.32 -104.63
N GLY A 584 -24.33 -10.30 -104.07
CA GLY A 584 -23.17 -9.61 -104.63
C GLY A 584 -22.84 -8.27 -103.95
N ALA A 585 -23.75 -7.72 -103.13
CA ALA A 585 -23.42 -6.64 -102.21
C ALA A 585 -22.64 -7.17 -100.98
N SER A 586 -21.98 -6.28 -100.25
CA SER A 586 -21.24 -6.61 -99.03
C SER A 586 -22.10 -6.33 -97.80
N VAL A 587 -22.10 -7.26 -96.83
CA VAL A 587 -22.73 -7.05 -95.52
C VAL A 587 -21.89 -6.06 -94.73
N SER A 588 -22.53 -5.01 -94.20
CA SER A 588 -21.87 -3.98 -93.40
C SER A 588 -22.71 -3.68 -92.15
N PRO A 589 -22.44 -4.36 -91.01
CA PRO A 589 -23.18 -4.12 -89.78
C PRO A 589 -22.86 -2.75 -89.17
N GLU A 590 -23.88 -2.04 -88.71
CA GLU A 590 -23.74 -0.82 -87.92
C GLU A 590 -23.81 -1.15 -86.42
N LEU A 591 -22.79 -0.72 -85.67
CA LEU A 591 -22.66 -0.99 -84.25
C LEU A 591 -22.79 0.31 -83.45
N SER A 592 -23.46 0.25 -82.30
CA SER A 592 -23.56 1.40 -81.39
C SER A 592 -23.51 0.95 -79.94
N SER A 593 -22.71 1.63 -79.11
CA SER A 593 -22.67 1.47 -77.67
C SER A 593 -22.19 2.76 -77.01
N GLY A 594 -22.82 3.16 -75.91
CA GLY A 594 -22.35 4.24 -75.03
C GLY A 594 -21.49 3.77 -73.87
N THR A 595 -21.29 2.46 -73.72
CA THR A 595 -20.62 1.84 -72.55
C THR A 595 -19.42 0.97 -72.93
N HIS A 596 -19.28 0.63 -74.21
CA HIS A 596 -18.25 -0.24 -74.74
C HIS A 596 -17.63 0.35 -76.00
N GLU A 597 -16.35 0.03 -76.25
CA GLU A 597 -15.67 0.40 -77.49
C GLU A 597 -16.19 -0.44 -78.66
N VAL A 598 -16.83 0.21 -79.64
CA VAL A 598 -17.41 -0.49 -80.80
C VAL A 598 -16.37 -1.20 -81.66
N ASP A 599 -15.14 -0.68 -81.75
CA ASP A 599 -14.06 -1.25 -82.57
C ASP A 599 -13.52 -2.60 -82.04
N LYS A 600 -13.79 -2.92 -80.77
CA LYS A 600 -13.41 -4.19 -80.12
C LYS A 600 -14.53 -5.23 -80.14
N ALA A 601 -15.72 -4.87 -80.61
CA ALA A 601 -16.86 -5.75 -80.63
C ALA A 601 -16.65 -6.91 -81.63
N ILE A 602 -17.11 -8.09 -81.24
CA ILE A 602 -16.97 -9.30 -82.07
C ILE A 602 -18.30 -9.51 -82.80
N VAL A 603 -18.27 -9.49 -84.13
CA VAL A 603 -19.44 -9.77 -84.97
C VAL A 603 -19.34 -11.16 -85.58
N GLU A 604 -20.42 -11.91 -85.45
CA GLU A 604 -20.56 -13.26 -85.98
C GLU A 604 -21.91 -13.42 -86.66
N TYR A 605 -22.01 -14.40 -87.55
CA TYR A 605 -23.20 -14.66 -88.35
C TYR A 605 -23.57 -16.13 -88.30
N LYS A 606 -24.87 -16.40 -88.40
CA LYS A 606 -25.41 -17.74 -88.64
C LYS A 606 -26.59 -17.67 -89.60
N VAL A 607 -26.97 -18.82 -90.16
CA VAL A 607 -28.27 -18.96 -90.83
C VAL A 607 -29.38 -18.78 -89.79
N ALA A 608 -30.37 -17.95 -90.09
CA ALA A 608 -31.45 -17.63 -89.15
C ALA A 608 -32.21 -18.89 -88.72
N GLY A 609 -32.54 -18.96 -87.43
CA GLY A 609 -33.24 -20.11 -86.84
C GLY A 609 -32.39 -21.37 -86.60
N THR A 610 -31.09 -21.35 -86.88
CA THR A 610 -30.17 -22.44 -86.47
C THR A 610 -29.66 -22.25 -85.05
N ASP A 611 -29.09 -23.29 -84.42
CA ASP A 611 -28.53 -23.24 -83.07
C ASP A 611 -27.40 -22.20 -82.92
N ASP A 612 -27.26 -21.60 -81.74
CA ASP A 612 -26.21 -20.60 -81.47
C ASP A 612 -24.78 -21.15 -81.54
N SER A 613 -24.61 -22.47 -81.58
CA SER A 613 -23.31 -23.10 -81.82
C SER A 613 -22.80 -22.94 -83.26
N THR A 614 -23.64 -22.46 -84.19
CA THR A 614 -23.30 -22.31 -85.62
C THR A 614 -22.79 -20.92 -85.99
N TYR A 615 -22.79 -19.96 -85.05
CA TYR A 615 -22.22 -18.64 -85.27
C TYR A 615 -20.76 -18.74 -85.73
N SER A 616 -20.39 -17.92 -86.70
CA SER A 616 -19.02 -17.84 -87.21
C SER A 616 -18.68 -16.41 -87.61
N SER A 617 -17.39 -16.08 -87.63
CA SER A 617 -16.91 -14.80 -88.16
C SER A 617 -16.94 -14.72 -89.70
N LEU A 618 -17.42 -15.75 -90.39
CA LEU A 618 -17.51 -15.76 -91.84
C LEU A 618 -18.73 -14.95 -92.28
N VAL A 619 -18.48 -13.84 -92.98
CA VAL A 619 -19.53 -12.99 -93.54
C VAL A 619 -20.31 -13.80 -94.59
N PRO A 620 -21.64 -13.94 -94.46
CA PRO A 620 -22.43 -14.69 -95.42
C PRO A 620 -22.48 -13.98 -96.77
N THR A 621 -22.35 -14.75 -97.85
CA THR A 621 -22.41 -14.25 -99.23
C THR A 621 -23.52 -14.91 -100.05
N ALA A 622 -24.00 -16.08 -99.64
CA ALA A 622 -25.06 -16.81 -100.32
C ALA A 622 -26.45 -16.22 -100.00
N VAL A 623 -27.39 -16.33 -100.94
CA VAL A 623 -28.78 -15.94 -100.69
C VAL A 623 -29.40 -16.72 -99.53
N GLY A 624 -30.15 -16.03 -98.67
CA GLY A 624 -30.74 -16.63 -97.48
C GLY A 624 -31.07 -15.60 -96.40
N LYS A 625 -31.66 -16.09 -95.31
CA LYS A 625 -31.93 -15.31 -94.10
C LYS A 625 -30.89 -15.62 -93.04
N TYR A 626 -30.31 -14.59 -92.44
CA TYR A 626 -29.21 -14.69 -91.49
C TYR A 626 -29.50 -13.91 -90.21
N THR A 627 -28.87 -14.34 -89.12
CA THR A 627 -28.83 -13.58 -87.86
C THR A 627 -27.39 -13.15 -87.62
N ALA A 628 -27.16 -11.84 -87.50
CA ALA A 628 -25.91 -11.28 -87.03
C ALA A 628 -25.97 -11.17 -85.50
N ARG A 629 -24.85 -11.47 -84.83
CA ARG A 629 -24.66 -11.28 -83.39
C ARG A 629 -23.45 -10.38 -83.20
N VAL A 630 -23.60 -9.36 -82.36
CA VAL A 630 -22.48 -8.62 -81.81
C VAL A 630 -22.30 -8.99 -80.34
N THR A 631 -21.04 -9.21 -79.94
CA THR A 631 -20.65 -9.35 -78.54
C THR A 631 -19.73 -8.20 -78.17
N TYR A 632 -20.19 -7.33 -77.28
CA TYR A 632 -19.36 -6.33 -76.61
C TYR A 632 -18.79 -6.99 -75.35
N THR A 633 -17.48 -7.22 -75.34
CA THR A 633 -16.80 -7.87 -74.20
C THR A 633 -16.88 -6.98 -72.96
N GLU A 634 -17.08 -7.61 -71.79
CA GLU A 634 -16.99 -6.97 -70.48
C GLU A 634 -15.74 -6.08 -70.36
N ASN A 635 -15.89 -4.92 -69.70
CA ASN A 635 -14.79 -4.01 -69.38
C ASN A 635 -14.71 -3.75 -67.87
N ASP A 636 -13.90 -2.79 -67.44
CA ASP A 636 -13.68 -2.51 -66.01
C ASP A 636 -14.95 -2.00 -65.30
N SER A 637 -15.89 -1.40 -66.03
CA SER A 637 -17.06 -0.70 -65.50
C SER A 637 -18.40 -1.37 -65.81
N TYR A 638 -18.50 -2.09 -66.93
CA TYR A 638 -19.76 -2.62 -67.46
C TYR A 638 -19.69 -4.12 -67.80
N ASN A 639 -20.81 -4.81 -67.62
CA ASN A 639 -21.00 -6.22 -67.98
C ASN A 639 -21.03 -6.43 -69.51
N GLN A 640 -20.73 -7.66 -69.95
CA GLN A 640 -20.83 -8.06 -71.37
C GLN A 640 -22.23 -7.82 -71.93
N VAL A 641 -22.30 -7.31 -73.16
CA VAL A 641 -23.57 -7.14 -73.89
C VAL A 641 -23.55 -7.98 -75.16
N VAL A 642 -24.64 -8.72 -75.38
CA VAL A 642 -24.90 -9.45 -76.63
C VAL A 642 -26.15 -8.87 -77.27
N ALA A 643 -26.05 -8.48 -78.53
CA ALA A 643 -27.19 -8.05 -79.32
C ALA A 643 -27.22 -8.81 -80.65
N THR A 644 -28.41 -8.96 -81.22
CA THR A 644 -28.62 -9.67 -82.48
C THR A 644 -29.56 -8.90 -83.38
N ASP A 645 -29.32 -8.98 -84.69
CA ASP A 645 -30.23 -8.49 -85.72
C ASP A 645 -30.36 -9.50 -86.86
N GLU A 646 -31.51 -9.54 -87.51
CA GLU A 646 -31.76 -10.45 -88.64
C GLU A 646 -31.80 -9.68 -89.96
N PHE A 647 -31.18 -10.23 -91.00
CA PHE A 647 -31.17 -9.64 -92.35
C PHE A 647 -31.24 -10.72 -93.43
N ASN A 648 -31.56 -10.30 -94.65
CA ASN A 648 -31.74 -11.15 -95.82
C ASN A 648 -30.73 -10.79 -96.91
N ILE A 649 -30.15 -11.81 -97.54
CA ILE A 649 -29.45 -11.69 -98.82
C ILE A 649 -30.40 -12.24 -99.89
N SER A 650 -30.93 -11.36 -100.73
CA SER A 650 -31.90 -11.72 -101.79
C SER A 650 -31.29 -11.55 -103.17
N TYR A 651 -31.81 -12.22 -104.19
CA TYR A 651 -31.44 -11.86 -105.56
C TYR A 651 -32.00 -10.49 -105.93
N LEU A 652 -31.25 -9.72 -106.72
CA LEU A 652 -31.76 -8.50 -107.31
C LEU A 652 -32.98 -8.83 -108.18
N PRO A 653 -34.10 -8.09 -108.09
CA PRO A 653 -35.25 -8.30 -108.96
C PRO A 653 -34.85 -8.21 -110.44
N ALA A 654 -35.42 -9.10 -111.27
CA ALA A 654 -35.17 -9.05 -112.70
C ALA A 654 -35.63 -7.69 -113.27
N PRO A 655 -34.86 -7.06 -114.15
CA PRO A 655 -35.27 -5.83 -114.82
C PRO A 655 -36.56 -6.07 -115.60
N THR A 656 -37.50 -5.12 -115.53
CA THR A 656 -38.79 -5.19 -116.24
C THR A 656 -38.66 -4.97 -117.74
N VAL A 657 -37.53 -4.43 -118.19
CA VAL A 657 -37.20 -4.25 -119.61
C VAL A 657 -36.68 -5.57 -120.17
N ALA A 658 -37.27 -6.01 -121.27
CA ALA A 658 -36.86 -7.25 -121.94
C ALA A 658 -35.43 -7.15 -122.51
N VAL A 659 -34.80 -8.31 -122.67
CA VAL A 659 -33.49 -8.44 -123.33
C VAL A 659 -33.58 -7.99 -124.79
N VAL A 660 -32.55 -7.33 -125.29
CA VAL A 660 -32.49 -6.90 -126.70
C VAL A 660 -31.78 -7.99 -127.49
N LEU A 661 -32.48 -8.58 -128.46
CA LEU A 661 -31.91 -9.49 -129.44
C LEU A 661 -31.63 -8.73 -130.74
N SER A 662 -30.38 -8.79 -131.21
CA SER A 662 -29.93 -8.10 -132.42
C SER A 662 -29.25 -9.07 -133.38
N GLY A 663 -29.82 -9.23 -134.57
CA GLY A 663 -29.34 -10.06 -135.67
C GLY A 663 -30.23 -9.84 -136.89
N THR A 664 -29.85 -10.37 -138.06
CA THR A 664 -30.69 -10.28 -139.26
C THR A 664 -31.86 -11.24 -139.14
N SER A 665 -33.09 -10.73 -139.03
CA SER A 665 -34.29 -11.57 -138.99
C SER A 665 -34.47 -12.28 -140.32
N GLY A 666 -34.51 -13.61 -140.25
CA GLY A 666 -34.90 -14.48 -141.34
C GLY A 666 -36.40 -14.77 -141.34
N SER A 667 -36.77 -15.85 -142.00
CA SER A 667 -38.13 -16.41 -142.05
C SER A 667 -38.36 -17.40 -140.90
N ASN A 668 -39.65 -17.70 -140.62
CA ASN A 668 -40.07 -18.74 -139.66
C ASN A 668 -39.48 -18.61 -138.24
N GLY A 669 -39.13 -17.39 -137.81
CA GLY A 669 -38.55 -17.13 -136.49
C GLY A 669 -37.05 -17.43 -136.36
N TYR A 670 -36.36 -17.71 -137.48
CA TYR A 670 -34.91 -17.83 -137.53
C TYR A 670 -34.24 -16.47 -137.70
N TYR A 671 -32.98 -16.39 -137.28
CA TYR A 671 -32.03 -15.37 -137.70
C TYR A 671 -31.06 -15.96 -138.73
N THR A 672 -30.73 -15.19 -139.77
CA THR A 672 -29.78 -15.58 -140.82
C THR A 672 -28.32 -15.21 -140.50
N THR A 673 -28.10 -14.60 -139.34
CA THR A 673 -26.77 -14.25 -138.81
C THR A 673 -26.70 -14.59 -137.33
N ALA A 674 -25.49 -14.59 -136.76
CA ALA A 674 -25.32 -14.65 -135.31
C ALA A 674 -26.17 -13.57 -134.59
N VAL A 675 -26.72 -13.92 -133.44
CA VAL A 675 -27.57 -13.05 -132.62
C VAL A 675 -26.76 -12.52 -131.45
N THR A 676 -26.70 -11.21 -131.32
CA THR A 676 -26.15 -10.54 -130.14
C THR A 676 -27.24 -10.28 -129.14
N ILE A 677 -27.04 -10.76 -127.91
CA ILE A 677 -27.95 -10.65 -126.79
C ILE A 677 -27.40 -9.57 -125.86
N SER A 678 -28.13 -8.47 -125.73
CA SER A 678 -27.75 -7.34 -124.87
C SER A 678 -28.72 -7.23 -123.69
N PRO A 679 -28.21 -7.19 -122.44
CA PRO A 679 -29.07 -6.97 -121.28
C PRO A 679 -29.64 -5.55 -121.28
N PRO A 680 -30.64 -5.28 -120.42
CA PRO A 680 -31.11 -3.92 -120.18
C PRO A 680 -29.98 -2.97 -119.77
N GLU A 681 -30.13 -1.68 -120.07
CA GLU A 681 -29.15 -0.67 -119.73
C GLU A 681 -28.81 -0.69 -118.22
N GLY A 682 -27.50 -0.57 -117.91
CA GLY A 682 -27.00 -0.63 -116.54
C GLY A 682 -26.65 -2.04 -116.05
N TYR A 683 -26.80 -3.07 -116.88
CA TYR A 683 -26.48 -4.46 -116.55
C TYR A 683 -25.42 -5.07 -117.48
N LEU A 684 -24.71 -6.06 -116.95
CA LEU A 684 -23.93 -7.05 -117.70
C LEU A 684 -24.71 -8.37 -117.72
N ILE A 685 -24.45 -9.24 -118.70
CA ILE A 685 -25.11 -10.54 -118.90
C ILE A 685 -24.10 -11.69 -118.81
N ALA A 686 -24.51 -12.81 -118.22
CA ALA A 686 -23.78 -14.09 -118.21
C ALA A 686 -24.75 -15.27 -118.44
N ASP A 687 -24.25 -16.36 -118.99
CA ASP A 687 -24.98 -17.62 -119.22
C ASP A 687 -25.09 -18.51 -117.97
N LYS A 688 -24.30 -18.21 -116.94
CA LYS A 688 -24.32 -18.87 -115.62
C LYS A 688 -24.20 -17.86 -114.50
N LEU A 689 -24.78 -18.17 -113.34
CA LEU A 689 -24.62 -17.36 -112.13
C LEU A 689 -23.13 -17.32 -111.76
N ASP A 690 -22.63 -16.13 -111.41
CA ASP A 690 -21.20 -15.89 -111.13
C ASP A 690 -20.26 -16.30 -112.28
N GLY A 691 -20.77 -16.25 -113.52
CA GLY A 691 -19.99 -16.46 -114.74
C GLY A 691 -19.24 -15.22 -115.22
N ASP A 692 -18.80 -15.29 -116.48
CA ASP A 692 -18.11 -14.20 -117.15
C ASP A 692 -19.13 -13.17 -117.66
N TYR A 693 -19.42 -12.18 -116.81
CA TYR A 693 -20.38 -11.12 -117.12
C TYR A 693 -19.82 -10.16 -118.18
N ALA A 694 -20.52 -10.07 -119.32
CA ALA A 694 -20.16 -9.24 -120.46
C ALA A 694 -21.24 -8.20 -120.80
N THR A 695 -20.92 -7.21 -121.63
CA THR A 695 -21.90 -6.22 -122.11
C THR A 695 -22.91 -6.80 -123.09
N SER A 696 -22.56 -7.90 -123.75
CA SER A 696 -23.43 -8.68 -124.62
C SER A 696 -22.84 -10.07 -124.80
N ILE A 697 -23.67 -11.02 -125.22
CA ILE A 697 -23.24 -12.38 -125.59
C ILE A 697 -23.69 -12.64 -127.03
N THR A 698 -22.78 -13.14 -127.85
CA THR A 698 -23.07 -13.53 -129.22
C THR A 698 -23.35 -15.03 -129.27
N VAL A 699 -24.47 -15.39 -129.89
CA VAL A 699 -24.87 -16.76 -130.15
C VAL A 699 -24.77 -17.01 -131.65
N GLU A 700 -23.94 -17.96 -132.06
CA GLU A 700 -23.62 -18.22 -133.48
C GLU A 700 -24.45 -19.34 -134.11
N ALA A 701 -25.10 -20.18 -133.29
CA ALA A 701 -25.95 -21.28 -133.72
C ALA A 701 -27.20 -21.36 -132.85
N THR A 702 -28.21 -22.11 -133.30
CA THR A 702 -29.48 -22.28 -132.56
C THR A 702 -29.22 -22.65 -131.09
N ARG A 703 -29.81 -21.88 -130.17
CA ARG A 703 -29.70 -22.08 -128.72
C ARG A 703 -31.08 -22.33 -128.11
N GLU A 704 -31.18 -23.39 -127.32
CA GLU A 704 -32.39 -23.73 -126.55
C GLU A 704 -32.73 -22.69 -125.47
N ALA A 705 -34.01 -22.63 -125.09
CA ALA A 705 -34.49 -21.75 -124.04
C ALA A 705 -33.75 -22.01 -122.70
N GLY A 706 -33.50 -20.96 -121.94
CA GLY A 706 -32.76 -21.09 -120.68
C GLY A 706 -32.65 -19.78 -119.92
N TYR A 707 -31.89 -19.82 -118.83
CA TYR A 707 -31.69 -18.66 -117.96
C TYR A 707 -30.42 -17.89 -118.31
N TRP A 708 -30.53 -16.57 -118.20
CA TRP A 708 -29.43 -15.62 -118.19
C TRP A 708 -29.37 -14.94 -116.83
N TYR A 709 -28.19 -14.47 -116.47
CA TYR A 709 -27.98 -13.79 -115.20
C TYR A 709 -27.51 -12.39 -115.48
N TYR A 710 -28.07 -11.42 -114.76
CA TYR A 710 -27.65 -10.03 -114.89
C TYR A 710 -26.87 -9.57 -113.67
N LYS A 711 -25.87 -8.72 -113.91
CA LYS A 711 -25.11 -8.03 -112.86
C LYS A 711 -25.23 -6.54 -113.06
N ASN A 712 -25.72 -5.82 -112.05
CA ASN A 712 -25.77 -4.36 -112.07
C ASN A 712 -24.35 -3.80 -112.15
N ILE A 713 -24.07 -2.94 -113.12
CA ILE A 713 -22.73 -2.40 -113.38
C ILE A 713 -22.25 -1.53 -112.21
N LYS A 714 -23.15 -0.79 -111.55
CA LYS A 714 -22.79 0.15 -110.49
C LYS A 714 -22.57 -0.53 -109.15
N THR A 715 -23.48 -1.42 -108.77
CA THR A 715 -23.50 -2.02 -107.42
C THR A 715 -22.88 -3.41 -107.38
N GLY A 716 -22.75 -4.08 -108.54
CA GLY A 716 -22.24 -5.45 -108.63
C GLY A 716 -23.25 -6.53 -108.21
N GLU A 717 -24.45 -6.14 -107.78
CA GLU A 717 -25.55 -7.00 -107.38
C GLU A 717 -26.09 -7.81 -108.57
N LYS A 718 -26.55 -9.03 -108.31
CA LYS A 718 -26.93 -9.98 -109.35
C LYS A 718 -28.37 -10.44 -109.22
N THR A 719 -29.00 -10.65 -110.37
CA THR A 719 -30.35 -11.21 -110.43
C THR A 719 -30.33 -12.72 -110.25
N ALA A 720 -31.49 -13.30 -109.95
CA ALA A 720 -31.73 -14.70 -110.21
C ALA A 720 -31.69 -14.95 -111.73
N GLY A 721 -31.80 -16.22 -112.14
CA GLY A 721 -31.92 -16.58 -113.55
C GLY A 721 -33.14 -15.89 -114.18
N VAL A 722 -32.91 -15.11 -115.24
CA VAL A 722 -33.91 -14.47 -116.07
C VAL A 722 -34.14 -15.33 -117.31
N TRP A 723 -35.37 -15.76 -117.52
CA TRP A 723 -35.73 -16.67 -118.61
C TRP A 723 -35.63 -15.97 -119.98
N CYS A 724 -35.10 -16.69 -120.97
CA CYS A 724 -35.09 -16.30 -122.38
C CYS A 724 -35.48 -17.51 -123.24
N ASP A 725 -36.38 -17.27 -124.18
CA ASP A 725 -36.88 -18.29 -125.08
C ASP A 725 -35.81 -18.75 -126.09
N LYS A 726 -36.11 -19.84 -126.80
CA LYS A 726 -35.22 -20.44 -127.81
C LYS A 726 -34.88 -19.42 -128.90
N ILE A 727 -33.60 -19.33 -129.25
CA ILE A 727 -33.09 -18.49 -130.35
C ILE A 727 -32.72 -19.41 -131.50
N MET A 728 -33.46 -19.32 -132.61
CA MET A 728 -33.22 -20.12 -133.81
C MET A 728 -32.30 -19.36 -134.76
N ILE A 729 -31.18 -19.96 -135.16
CA ILE A 729 -30.18 -19.36 -136.05
C ILE A 729 -29.78 -20.38 -137.11
N ASP A 730 -29.80 -19.93 -138.36
CA ASP A 730 -29.26 -20.63 -139.51
C ASP A 730 -28.69 -19.61 -140.49
N SER A 731 -27.36 -19.54 -140.54
CA SER A 731 -26.60 -18.62 -141.39
C SER A 731 -26.01 -19.29 -142.64
N THR A 732 -26.30 -20.57 -142.84
CA THR A 732 -25.77 -21.31 -143.98
C THR A 732 -26.59 -21.04 -145.23
N LEU A 733 -25.93 -20.77 -146.35
CA LEU A 733 -26.61 -20.65 -147.65
C LEU A 733 -26.84 -22.06 -148.21
N PRO A 734 -27.99 -22.29 -148.86
CA PRO A 734 -28.22 -23.53 -149.58
C PRO A 734 -27.15 -23.80 -150.64
N THR A 735 -26.78 -25.06 -150.80
CA THR A 735 -25.76 -25.47 -151.76
C THR A 735 -26.35 -26.17 -152.98
N ALA A 736 -25.67 -26.03 -154.12
CA ALA A 736 -25.99 -26.73 -155.34
C ALA A 736 -24.69 -27.30 -155.95
N SER A 737 -24.77 -28.47 -156.59
CA SER A 737 -23.63 -29.12 -157.24
C SER A 737 -23.21 -28.49 -158.56
N ALA A 738 -23.94 -27.47 -159.03
CA ALA A 738 -23.56 -26.65 -160.17
C ALA A 738 -23.13 -25.24 -159.72
N ASP A 739 -22.16 -24.70 -160.46
CA ASP A 739 -21.74 -23.31 -160.37
C ASP A 739 -22.61 -22.42 -161.27
N ASP A 740 -22.75 -21.15 -160.86
CA ASP A 740 -23.51 -20.13 -161.58
C ASP A 740 -22.82 -19.78 -162.92
N GLY A 741 -23.60 -19.68 -163.99
CA GLY A 741 -23.17 -19.35 -165.35
C GLY A 741 -22.52 -20.50 -166.14
N VAL A 742 -22.57 -21.75 -165.65
CA VAL A 742 -21.95 -22.89 -166.33
C VAL A 742 -22.86 -23.47 -167.43
N THR A 743 -22.26 -23.81 -168.57
CA THR A 743 -22.87 -24.58 -169.65
C THR A 743 -22.46 -26.05 -169.57
N TYR A 744 -23.44 -26.95 -169.59
CA TYR A 744 -23.25 -28.39 -169.64
C TYR A 744 -23.65 -28.91 -171.02
N TYR A 745 -22.76 -29.66 -171.68
CA TYR A 745 -23.04 -30.31 -172.97
C TYR A 745 -23.47 -31.77 -172.73
N ALA A 746 -24.77 -32.01 -172.62
CA ALA A 746 -25.38 -33.32 -172.36
C ALA A 746 -26.89 -33.30 -172.68
N GLU A 747 -27.49 -34.46 -172.96
CA GLU A 747 -28.96 -34.60 -173.09
C GLU A 747 -29.70 -34.15 -171.81
N PHE A 748 -29.10 -34.40 -170.65
CA PHE A 748 -29.56 -33.89 -169.37
C PHE A 748 -28.41 -33.76 -168.36
N VAL A 749 -28.59 -32.90 -167.35
CA VAL A 749 -27.70 -32.78 -166.19
C VAL A 749 -28.52 -32.89 -164.89
N GLU A 750 -27.96 -33.59 -163.90
CA GLU A 750 -28.54 -33.69 -162.56
C GLU A 750 -27.83 -32.71 -161.61
N ILE A 751 -28.60 -31.77 -161.03
CA ILE A 751 -28.11 -30.82 -160.04
C ILE A 751 -28.58 -31.28 -158.66
N THR A 752 -27.63 -31.60 -157.78
CA THR A 752 -27.91 -31.92 -156.38
C THR A 752 -27.95 -30.64 -155.57
N ILE A 753 -29.01 -30.46 -154.78
CA ILE A 753 -29.23 -29.34 -153.88
C ILE A 753 -29.25 -29.86 -152.46
N GLU A 754 -28.51 -29.21 -151.55
CA GLU A 754 -28.41 -29.61 -150.15
C GLU A 754 -28.42 -28.39 -149.22
N ASP A 755 -29.25 -28.47 -148.17
CA ASP A 755 -29.25 -27.57 -147.02
C ASP A 755 -29.92 -28.26 -145.82
N ASP A 756 -29.35 -28.13 -144.61
CA ASP A 756 -29.90 -28.78 -143.41
C ASP A 756 -31.34 -28.30 -143.08
N ASN A 757 -31.69 -27.10 -143.54
CA ASN A 757 -33.00 -26.48 -143.39
C ASN A 757 -33.66 -26.16 -144.74
N LEU A 758 -33.34 -26.90 -145.82
CA LEU A 758 -33.92 -26.68 -147.15
C LEU A 758 -35.45 -26.62 -147.12
N ARG A 759 -36.05 -25.57 -147.72
CA ARG A 759 -37.50 -25.34 -147.69
C ARG A 759 -38.16 -25.41 -149.06
N GLN A 760 -37.64 -24.65 -150.03
CA GLN A 760 -38.24 -24.52 -151.36
C GLN A 760 -37.16 -24.44 -152.43
N ILE A 761 -37.48 -24.97 -153.62
CA ILE A 761 -36.68 -24.78 -154.81
C ILE A 761 -37.59 -24.35 -155.95
N PHE A 762 -37.14 -23.41 -156.77
CA PHE A 762 -37.80 -23.01 -158.01
C PHE A 762 -36.86 -23.24 -159.19
N VAL A 763 -37.38 -23.74 -160.31
CA VAL A 763 -36.67 -23.88 -161.58
C VAL A 763 -37.46 -23.09 -162.62
N ASN A 764 -36.83 -22.09 -163.24
CA ASN A 764 -37.47 -21.16 -164.19
C ASN A 764 -38.77 -20.53 -163.65
N GLY A 765 -38.82 -20.29 -162.33
CA GLY A 765 -39.98 -19.71 -161.65
C GLY A 765 -41.06 -20.70 -161.24
N GLU A 766 -40.98 -21.98 -161.61
CA GLU A 766 -41.90 -23.02 -161.16
C GLU A 766 -41.35 -23.78 -159.95
N GLU A 767 -42.22 -24.11 -158.98
CA GLU A 767 -41.82 -24.78 -157.74
C GLU A 767 -41.49 -26.26 -157.98
N TYR A 768 -40.30 -26.68 -157.57
CA TYR A 768 -39.86 -28.07 -157.57
C TYR A 768 -40.15 -28.70 -156.20
N THR A 769 -40.97 -29.75 -156.19
CA THR A 769 -41.59 -30.27 -154.94
C THR A 769 -40.90 -31.50 -154.34
N ASP A 770 -39.95 -32.11 -155.05
CA ASP A 770 -39.25 -33.31 -154.59
C ASP A 770 -38.05 -32.96 -153.69
N ILE A 771 -38.36 -32.56 -152.45
CA ILE A 771 -37.38 -32.31 -151.39
C ILE A 771 -37.49 -33.39 -150.33
N ILE A 772 -36.41 -34.13 -150.06
CA ILE A 772 -36.36 -35.20 -149.06
C ILE A 772 -35.18 -34.95 -148.12
N ASN A 773 -35.47 -34.76 -146.83
CA ASN A 773 -34.48 -34.61 -145.76
C ASN A 773 -33.37 -33.58 -146.06
N GLY A 774 -33.76 -32.36 -146.47
CA GLY A 774 -32.79 -31.30 -146.73
C GLY A 774 -32.04 -31.43 -148.06
N LYS A 775 -32.40 -32.42 -148.90
CA LYS A 775 -31.75 -32.67 -150.20
C LYS A 775 -32.77 -32.80 -151.33
N SER A 776 -32.35 -32.42 -152.52
CA SER A 776 -33.11 -32.60 -153.75
C SER A 776 -32.16 -32.84 -154.93
N ILE A 777 -32.60 -33.58 -155.94
CA ILE A 777 -31.89 -33.74 -157.21
C ILE A 777 -32.83 -33.28 -158.31
N ILE A 778 -32.39 -32.28 -159.07
CA ILE A 778 -33.15 -31.70 -160.17
C ILE A 778 -32.52 -32.15 -161.48
N LYS A 779 -33.35 -32.68 -162.38
CA LYS A 779 -32.93 -33.09 -163.72
C LYS A 779 -33.28 -31.99 -164.72
N LEU A 780 -32.29 -31.41 -165.38
CA LEU A 780 -32.42 -30.38 -166.40
C LEU A 780 -32.10 -30.97 -167.77
N GLN A 781 -32.81 -30.60 -168.83
CA GLN A 781 -32.70 -31.23 -170.16
C GLN A 781 -32.22 -30.22 -171.21
N SER A 782 -31.52 -30.69 -172.25
CA SER A 782 -31.13 -29.86 -173.41
C SER A 782 -32.30 -29.50 -174.32
N ASN A 783 -33.40 -30.27 -174.26
CA ASN A 783 -34.54 -30.17 -175.16
C ASN A 783 -34.12 -30.20 -176.64
N ASP A 784 -33.24 -31.15 -177.00
CA ASP A 784 -32.68 -31.34 -178.36
C ASP A 784 -31.86 -30.13 -178.90
N GLY A 785 -31.58 -29.13 -178.06
CA GLY A 785 -30.84 -27.91 -178.42
C GLY A 785 -30.17 -27.29 -177.21
N LEU A 786 -30.50 -26.04 -176.90
CA LEU A 786 -29.91 -25.27 -175.79
C LEU A 786 -31.01 -24.66 -174.92
N GLU A 787 -31.00 -24.96 -173.63
CA GLU A 787 -31.97 -24.42 -172.67
C GLU A 787 -31.26 -23.73 -171.50
N GLU A 788 -31.76 -22.57 -171.11
CA GLU A 788 -31.29 -21.84 -169.93
C GLU A 788 -32.19 -22.10 -168.72
N TYR A 789 -31.59 -22.42 -167.58
CA TYR A 789 -32.28 -22.68 -166.32
C TYR A 789 -31.82 -21.73 -165.21
N GLU A 790 -32.77 -21.05 -164.58
CA GLU A 790 -32.58 -20.31 -163.34
C GLU A 790 -33.15 -21.13 -162.17
N ILE A 791 -32.27 -21.53 -161.24
CA ILE A 791 -32.65 -22.27 -160.03
C ILE A 791 -32.56 -21.34 -158.83
N VAL A 792 -33.66 -21.16 -158.11
CA VAL A 792 -33.72 -20.38 -156.86
C VAL A 792 -33.98 -21.33 -155.70
N ILE A 793 -33.06 -21.36 -154.74
CA ILE A 793 -33.06 -22.29 -153.60
C ILE A 793 -33.24 -21.47 -152.33
N ILE A 794 -34.22 -21.83 -151.50
CA ILE A 794 -34.56 -21.09 -150.28
C ILE A 794 -34.66 -22.08 -149.11
N ASP A 795 -33.99 -21.80 -147.99
CA ASP A 795 -34.12 -22.57 -146.75
C ASP A 795 -35.27 -22.08 -145.84
N LEU A 796 -35.40 -22.68 -144.64
CA LEU A 796 -36.39 -22.31 -143.63
C LEU A 796 -36.10 -20.95 -142.99
N ALA A 797 -34.83 -20.55 -142.90
CA ALA A 797 -34.42 -19.24 -142.41
C ALA A 797 -34.55 -18.14 -143.46
N GLY A 798 -34.85 -18.48 -144.70
CA GLY A 798 -34.95 -17.56 -145.83
C GLY A 798 -33.61 -17.23 -146.49
N ASN A 799 -32.51 -17.92 -146.16
CA ASN A 799 -31.30 -17.80 -146.97
C ASN A 799 -31.60 -18.30 -148.37
N THR A 800 -31.24 -17.49 -149.37
CA THR A 800 -31.59 -17.73 -150.76
C THR A 800 -30.33 -17.78 -151.60
N ARG A 801 -30.20 -18.83 -152.43
CA ARG A 801 -29.17 -18.93 -153.46
C ARG A 801 -29.84 -19.07 -154.82
N THR A 802 -29.43 -18.22 -155.77
CA THR A 802 -29.83 -18.34 -157.17
C THR A 802 -28.64 -18.78 -157.99
N ILE A 803 -28.83 -19.77 -158.87
CA ILE A 803 -27.84 -20.18 -159.87
C ILE A 803 -28.50 -20.22 -161.25
N LYS A 804 -27.73 -19.85 -162.27
CA LYS A 804 -28.11 -19.97 -163.67
C LYS A 804 -27.22 -21.01 -164.32
N VAL A 805 -27.81 -21.96 -165.02
CA VAL A 805 -27.08 -23.00 -165.74
C VAL A 805 -27.66 -23.15 -167.12
N VAL A 806 -26.83 -23.48 -168.09
CA VAL A 806 -27.24 -23.75 -169.46
C VAL A 806 -27.04 -25.22 -169.74
N VAL A 807 -28.04 -25.89 -170.29
CA VAL A 807 -27.92 -27.28 -170.75
C VAL A 807 -28.03 -27.26 -172.26
N ALA A 808 -26.93 -27.52 -172.93
CA ALA A 808 -26.85 -27.66 -174.38
C ALA A 808 -26.70 -29.14 -174.73
N ASP A 809 -27.26 -29.56 -175.85
CA ASP A 809 -27.13 -30.92 -176.29
C ASP A 809 -25.67 -31.25 -176.63
N SER A 810 -25.29 -32.53 -176.54
CA SER A 810 -23.89 -32.97 -176.66
C SER A 810 -23.28 -32.59 -178.01
N TRP A 811 -24.09 -32.62 -179.08
CA TRP A 811 -23.64 -32.28 -180.43
C TRP A 811 -23.30 -30.79 -180.58
N MET A 812 -23.88 -29.92 -179.73
CA MET A 812 -23.65 -28.48 -179.79
C MET A 812 -22.24 -28.07 -179.34
N GLU A 813 -21.52 -28.90 -178.60
CA GLU A 813 -20.14 -28.61 -178.19
C GLU A 813 -19.21 -28.43 -179.41
N GLN A 814 -19.43 -29.23 -180.45
CA GLN A 814 -18.69 -29.17 -181.71
C GLN A 814 -19.46 -28.43 -182.80
N GLY A 815 -20.74 -28.12 -182.58
CA GLY A 815 -21.63 -27.50 -183.56
C GLY A 815 -21.88 -28.38 -184.79
N VAL A 816 -21.63 -29.70 -184.73
CA VAL A 816 -21.80 -30.61 -185.86
C VAL A 816 -23.18 -31.25 -185.80
N ILE A 817 -23.95 -31.11 -186.87
CA ILE A 817 -25.32 -31.64 -186.94
C ILE A 817 -25.30 -33.17 -187.00
N PRO A 818 -25.95 -33.88 -186.05
CA PRO A 818 -26.14 -35.31 -186.09
C PRO A 818 -27.11 -35.73 -187.20
N THR A 819 -26.87 -36.89 -187.82
CA THR A 819 -27.71 -37.42 -188.90
C THR A 819 -28.91 -38.17 -188.34
N GLY A 820 -30.11 -37.83 -188.80
CA GLY A 820 -31.37 -38.50 -188.48
C GLY A 820 -31.94 -38.18 -187.10
N GLU A 821 -31.33 -37.28 -186.34
CA GLU A 821 -31.82 -36.83 -185.03
C GLU A 821 -32.60 -35.52 -185.18
N ASN A 822 -33.57 -35.32 -184.27
CA ASN A 822 -34.23 -34.02 -184.13
C ASN A 822 -33.25 -33.10 -183.43
N VAL A 823 -32.94 -31.96 -184.05
CA VAL A 823 -32.07 -30.95 -183.47
C VAL A 823 -32.77 -29.61 -183.46
N CYS A 824 -32.78 -28.97 -182.30
CA CYS A 824 -33.25 -27.62 -182.15
C CYS A 824 -32.07 -26.67 -182.44
N LEU A 825 -32.16 -25.97 -183.56
CA LEU A 825 -31.14 -25.02 -183.99
C LEU A 825 -31.54 -23.62 -183.52
N MET A 826 -30.66 -23.00 -182.75
CA MET A 826 -30.74 -21.62 -182.27
C MET A 826 -30.25 -20.61 -183.32
N GLU A 827 -30.85 -19.42 -183.35
CA GLU A 827 -30.34 -18.26 -184.12
C GLU A 827 -28.92 -17.89 -183.67
N ASP A 828 -28.11 -17.32 -184.57
CA ASP A 828 -26.75 -16.84 -184.31
C ASP A 828 -25.70 -17.88 -183.87
N TYR A 829 -26.05 -19.17 -183.86
CA TYR A 829 -25.10 -20.27 -183.67
C TYR A 829 -24.61 -20.82 -185.01
N GLU A 830 -23.29 -21.06 -185.10
CA GLU A 830 -22.68 -21.67 -186.28
C GLU A 830 -22.82 -23.19 -186.22
N TYR A 831 -23.51 -23.75 -187.21
CA TYR A 831 -23.68 -25.19 -187.35
C TYR A 831 -22.90 -25.72 -188.54
N THR A 832 -22.41 -26.94 -188.43
CA THR A 832 -21.68 -27.62 -189.49
C THR A 832 -22.39 -28.91 -189.88
N LEU A 833 -22.68 -29.11 -191.16
CA LEU A 833 -23.06 -30.42 -191.67
C LEU A 833 -21.80 -31.27 -191.80
N GLY A 834 -21.79 -32.50 -191.28
CA GLY A 834 -20.66 -33.43 -191.44
C GLY A 834 -20.32 -33.71 -192.91
N GLY A 835 -19.22 -34.39 -193.22
CA GLY A 835 -18.85 -34.67 -194.62
C GLY A 835 -19.88 -35.56 -195.34
N GLY A 836 -20.20 -35.32 -196.61
CA GLY A 836 -21.21 -36.09 -197.37
C GLY A 836 -22.21 -35.20 -198.09
N THR A 837 -23.40 -35.73 -198.39
CA THR A 837 -24.51 -34.96 -198.97
C THR A 837 -25.70 -35.05 -198.03
N TRP A 838 -26.30 -33.92 -197.68
CA TRP A 838 -27.33 -33.82 -196.65
C TRP A 838 -28.64 -33.29 -197.21
N GLN A 839 -29.75 -33.68 -196.60
CA GLN A 839 -31.07 -33.12 -196.84
C GLN A 839 -31.74 -32.80 -195.52
N VAL A 840 -32.50 -31.71 -195.47
CA VAL A 840 -33.40 -31.45 -194.34
C VAL A 840 -34.68 -32.23 -194.60
N GLU A 841 -35.18 -32.96 -193.60
CA GLU A 841 -36.42 -33.70 -193.72
C GLU A 841 -37.58 -32.75 -194.09
N GLY A 842 -38.30 -33.09 -195.16
CA GLY A 842 -39.36 -32.24 -195.73
C GLY A 842 -38.92 -31.27 -196.82
N ASP A 843 -37.61 -31.15 -197.08
CA ASP A 843 -37.05 -30.41 -198.21
C ASP A 843 -36.43 -31.37 -199.25
N SER A 844 -36.53 -31.01 -200.54
CA SER A 844 -35.87 -31.70 -201.65
C SER A 844 -34.48 -31.15 -201.97
N THR A 845 -34.10 -30.02 -201.37
CA THR A 845 -32.80 -29.38 -201.57
C THR A 845 -31.68 -30.24 -200.99
N SER A 846 -30.61 -30.41 -201.77
CA SER A 846 -29.43 -31.18 -201.38
C SER A 846 -28.30 -30.23 -200.98
N TYR A 847 -27.82 -30.36 -199.75
CA TYR A 847 -26.77 -29.56 -199.15
C TYR A 847 -25.45 -30.32 -199.17
N ASN A 848 -24.35 -29.63 -199.48
CA ASN A 848 -23.02 -30.24 -199.41
C ASN A 848 -22.57 -30.29 -197.95
N GLY A 849 -22.03 -31.43 -197.53
CA GLY A 849 -21.39 -31.58 -196.23
C GLY A 849 -20.08 -30.78 -196.13
N ASN A 850 -19.57 -30.64 -194.90
CA ASN A 850 -18.44 -29.77 -194.52
C ASN A 850 -18.68 -28.28 -194.79
N THR A 851 -19.93 -27.84 -194.91
CA THR A 851 -20.29 -26.42 -194.95
C THR A 851 -20.85 -25.98 -193.62
N THR A 852 -20.43 -24.80 -193.17
CA THR A 852 -21.07 -24.12 -192.05
C THR A 852 -22.31 -23.39 -192.53
N PHE A 853 -23.33 -23.34 -191.68
CA PHE A 853 -24.57 -22.62 -191.91
C PHE A 853 -25.13 -22.08 -190.59
N TYR A 854 -26.04 -21.13 -190.72
CA TYR A 854 -26.77 -20.52 -189.61
C TYR A 854 -28.26 -20.64 -189.94
N VAL A 855 -29.10 -20.78 -188.92
CA VAL A 855 -30.55 -20.70 -189.11
C VAL A 855 -31.02 -19.26 -188.93
N GLY A 856 -31.97 -18.85 -189.76
CA GLY A 856 -32.55 -17.50 -189.69
C GLY A 856 -33.68 -17.37 -188.67
N SER A 857 -34.13 -18.49 -188.10
CA SER A 857 -35.03 -18.54 -186.97
C SER A 857 -34.78 -19.79 -186.14
N GLU A 858 -34.99 -19.70 -184.83
CA GLU A 858 -34.93 -20.89 -183.97
C GLU A 858 -35.98 -21.91 -184.39
N GLY A 859 -35.62 -23.19 -184.44
CA GLY A 859 -36.55 -24.25 -184.77
C GLY A 859 -35.96 -25.64 -184.75
N GLU A 860 -36.86 -26.62 -184.73
CA GLU A 860 -36.52 -28.04 -184.82
C GLU A 860 -36.36 -28.47 -186.27
N TYR A 861 -35.29 -29.20 -186.54
CA TYR A 861 -34.94 -29.70 -187.85
C TYR A 861 -34.38 -31.12 -187.73
N ILE A 862 -34.66 -31.96 -188.72
CA ILE A 862 -34.04 -33.27 -188.86
C ILE A 862 -33.20 -33.24 -190.12
N PHE A 863 -31.91 -33.49 -189.98
CA PHE A 863 -30.98 -33.53 -191.11
C PHE A 863 -30.59 -34.98 -191.41
N ILE A 864 -30.83 -35.41 -192.64
CA ILE A 864 -30.56 -36.78 -193.09
C ILE A 864 -29.37 -36.74 -194.06
N GLN A 865 -28.29 -37.40 -193.69
CA GLN A 865 -27.17 -37.67 -194.59
C GLN A 865 -27.54 -38.78 -195.58
N GLN A 866 -27.46 -38.48 -196.87
CA GLN A 866 -27.80 -39.38 -197.99
C GLN A 866 -26.69 -40.36 -198.34
#